data_AF-F9ZJW9-F1
#
_entry.id   AF-F9ZJW9-F1
#
_cell.length_a   1.000
_cell.length_b   1.000
_cell.length_c   1.000
_cell.angle_alpha   90.00
_cell.angle_beta   90.00
_cell.angle_gamma   90.00
#
_symmetry.space_group_name_H-M   'P 1'
#
loop_
_entity.id
_entity.type
_entity.pdbx_description
1 polymer ?
#
loop_
_entity_poly.entity_id
_entity_poly.type
_entity_poly.pdbx_seq_one_letter_code
_entity_poly.pdbx_strand_id
1 'polypeptide(L)'
;MAITNFNLADLDGSNGFIIFEAPQDYNFGTSVSGAGDVNGDGFDDFIVGASGGLFGEPYSGYTHIPGSSYVVFGKASGFDSTIRLADLDGSNGFHLDNAEIEDYLGSSVSSAGDINGDGFDDVIVGALGSNLNGTLSGSSYVVFGKASGFDATINPSDLDGSNGFRLDGEENDRSGTSVSNAGDVNGDGIDDVIVSAFSAEPNGTLSGSSYVVFGKTSGFDARMNLSDLDGSNGFRLDGEENDRSGVSVSNAGDVNGDGIDDLIVGARAGDFISRYSGSGYVVFGKTSGFDATMKLSDLDGSNGFRLDEEKHSRSGFTVSNAGDVNGDGFDDVIVGEPRDDSVFGDPRGYNSGSSYVVFGKASGFDAVMNLSDLDGSNGFRLDGKTNDWLGVSVSAAGDVNGDGFDDVIIAAFSGSNYVVFGKASGFDTPLVPMELNGFTGFSGAEVSGAGDVNGDGFDDLIIGAPGGLYDDSYDQQLKYVPGYTYIVFGNSDFDNSDIQVDFIGTPGDDIFTGTSAAENFEGGAGNDRMIGRGGADSFDGGANDDTIRVSDLDFHLVDGGGGNDTLGLDGSGMNLVLVDYLENLVDFQHKITDIETIDLGSAGDNTLTLTVQDVIDISNSTNTLTVEGGADDHVIGLSSGWTDNGIQNGFRVFTQSSATVRIADAVDTDFVANGNINLSTLDGLNGFRLNGVNDFDSSGWSVSNAGDVNGDGFDDVIIGAPFANLSGNYSGTSYVVFGKAFGFNATMNLSGLDGTNGFRLGSGAAGDSSGWSVSNAGDVNGDGLDDVIIGAPGADRNGNNSGSSYVVFGRTSGFDAVMNLSGLDGTNGFRLDGGAADDFSGRFVSGAGDVNGDGFDDVIISVSNASSGGYMAGASYVVFGKAADFDATVDLSDLDGSDGFRLMGSRGGEVSTAGDVNGDGFDDLVIGFESLGSGISYVVFGKATGFDATVNLSDLDGSDGFRLNGESHIYICLYTIFSFT
;
A
#
# COMPACT_ATOMS: atom_id res chain seq x y z
N MET A 1 -2.60 25.25 33.97
CA MET A 1 -1.99 24.01 33.45
C MET A 1 -1.23 24.46 32.22
N ALA A 2 0.01 24.00 32.05
CA ALA A 2 0.89 24.54 31.02
C ALA A 2 0.25 24.26 29.66
N ILE A 3 0.13 25.30 28.83
CA ILE A 3 -0.11 25.12 27.39
C ILE A 3 1.25 24.66 26.87
N THR A 4 1.32 23.44 26.33
CA THR A 4 2.48 22.99 25.57
C THR A 4 2.54 23.85 24.31
N ASN A 5 3.69 24.48 24.10
CA ASN A 5 3.87 25.51 23.08
C ASN A 5 5.04 25.10 22.20
N PHE A 6 4.81 24.97 20.91
CA PHE A 6 5.88 24.93 19.93
C PHE A 6 6.01 26.28 19.27
N ASN A 7 7.25 26.72 19.05
CA ASN A 7 7.54 28.03 18.50
C ASN A 7 8.25 27.85 17.17
N LEU A 8 7.57 28.18 16.08
CA LEU A 8 8.05 27.97 14.72
C LEU A 8 9.28 28.81 14.36
N ALA A 9 9.63 29.78 15.20
CA ALA A 9 10.91 30.49 15.09
C ALA A 9 12.12 29.62 15.49
N ASP A 10 11.88 28.47 16.13
CA ASP A 10 12.90 27.52 16.58
C ASP A 10 13.14 26.38 15.58
N LEU A 11 12.52 26.44 14.39
CA LEU A 11 12.80 25.51 13.28
C LEU A 11 14.22 25.66 12.76
N ASP A 12 14.96 24.56 12.67
CA ASP A 12 16.38 24.57 12.31
C ASP A 12 16.83 23.49 11.31
N GLY A 13 15.87 22.76 10.73
CA GLY A 13 16.10 21.67 9.78
C GLY A 13 16.10 20.28 10.42
N SER A 14 16.23 20.17 11.75
CA SER A 14 16.10 18.90 12.49
C SER A 14 14.70 18.65 13.05
N ASN A 15 13.93 19.71 13.28
CA ASN A 15 12.56 19.68 13.82
C ASN A 15 11.56 20.33 12.84
N GLY A 16 11.93 20.39 11.56
CA GLY A 16 11.22 21.09 10.50
C GLY A 16 11.98 22.31 9.97
N PHE A 17 11.40 22.99 8.99
CA PHE A 17 12.08 24.05 8.23
C PHE A 17 11.11 25.12 7.70
N ILE A 18 11.68 26.23 7.23
CA ILE A 18 10.93 27.37 6.70
C ILE A 18 11.11 27.46 5.19
N ILE A 19 10.00 27.67 4.48
CA ILE A 19 9.98 27.97 3.05
C ILE A 19 9.57 29.43 2.88
N PHE A 20 10.34 30.17 2.11
CA PHE A 20 9.96 31.53 1.75
C PHE A 20 10.49 31.87 0.36
N GLU A 21 9.87 32.88 -0.23
CA GLU A 21 10.14 33.22 -1.61
C GLU A 21 10.55 34.69 -1.84
N ALA A 22 10.90 34.98 -3.10
CA ALA A 22 11.27 36.29 -3.58
C ALA A 22 10.01 37.16 -3.79
N PRO A 23 10.11 38.50 -3.86
CA PRO A 23 8.96 39.41 -3.84
C PRO A 23 8.07 39.42 -5.11
N GLN A 24 8.13 38.39 -5.97
CA GLN A 24 7.35 38.33 -7.22
C GLN A 24 6.04 37.54 -7.06
N ASP A 25 5.93 36.61 -6.10
CA ASP A 25 4.75 35.78 -5.93
C ASP A 25 3.96 36.22 -4.68
N TYR A 26 2.78 36.75 -4.96
CA TYR A 26 1.92 37.42 -3.99
C TYR A 26 0.98 36.38 -3.35
N ASN A 27 0.81 36.45 -2.02
CA ASN A 27 0.07 35.45 -1.23
C ASN A 27 0.66 34.02 -1.28
N PHE A 28 1.98 33.85 -1.32
CA PHE A 28 2.61 32.54 -1.09
C PHE A 28 2.17 31.94 0.26
N GLY A 29 1.79 30.66 0.28
CA GLY A 29 1.25 29.99 1.47
C GLY A 29 -0.26 30.25 1.67
N THR A 30 -0.99 30.61 0.62
CA THR A 30 -2.44 30.85 0.70
C THR A 30 -3.28 29.58 0.73
N SER A 31 -2.67 28.42 0.44
CA SER A 31 -3.21 27.08 0.54
C SER A 31 -2.02 26.13 0.62
N VAL A 32 -2.12 25.11 1.46
CA VAL A 32 -1.10 24.09 1.69
C VAL A 32 -1.78 22.73 1.83
N SER A 33 -1.09 21.66 1.46
CA SER A 33 -1.56 20.28 1.61
C SER A 33 -0.36 19.33 1.54
N GLY A 34 -0.48 18.15 2.16
CA GLY A 34 0.28 16.98 1.71
C GLY A 34 -0.08 16.65 0.26
N ALA A 35 0.88 16.13 -0.48
CA ALA A 35 0.74 15.74 -1.88
C ALA A 35 0.80 14.22 -2.07
N GLY A 36 1.12 13.43 -1.03
CA GLY A 36 1.43 12.02 -1.15
C GLY A 36 2.80 11.79 -1.80
N ASP A 37 3.12 10.58 -2.21
CA ASP A 37 4.40 10.25 -2.86
C ASP A 37 4.31 10.44 -4.38
N VAL A 38 4.50 11.68 -4.84
CA VAL A 38 4.33 12.06 -6.26
C VAL A 38 5.47 11.52 -7.13
N ASN A 39 6.64 11.28 -6.53
CA ASN A 39 7.82 10.76 -7.23
C ASN A 39 8.15 9.29 -6.91
N GLY A 40 7.33 8.59 -6.12
CA GLY A 40 7.47 7.17 -5.79
C GLY A 40 8.79 6.83 -5.11
N ASP A 41 9.31 7.73 -4.27
CA ASP A 41 10.56 7.50 -3.54
C ASP A 41 10.38 7.08 -2.08
N GLY A 42 9.13 6.89 -1.66
CA GLY A 42 8.73 6.39 -0.34
C GLY A 42 8.61 7.47 0.73
N PHE A 43 8.72 8.76 0.38
CA PHE A 43 8.51 9.87 1.30
C PHE A 43 7.31 10.69 0.85
N ASP A 44 6.55 11.23 1.81
CA ASP A 44 5.46 12.12 1.44
C ASP A 44 5.98 13.45 0.89
N ASP A 45 5.36 13.90 -0.18
CA ASP A 45 5.59 15.21 -0.77
C ASP A 45 4.56 16.21 -0.24
N PHE A 46 4.80 17.49 -0.49
CA PHE A 46 3.83 18.52 -0.13
C PHE A 46 3.71 19.61 -1.19
N ILE A 47 2.55 20.25 -1.20
CA ILE A 47 2.20 21.29 -2.17
C ILE A 47 1.83 22.61 -1.50
N VAL A 48 2.34 23.71 -2.06
CA VAL A 48 2.09 25.08 -1.60
C VAL A 48 1.52 25.93 -2.71
N GLY A 49 0.39 26.57 -2.46
CA GLY A 49 -0.27 27.51 -3.35
C GLY A 49 0.17 28.96 -3.15
N ALA A 50 0.30 29.70 -4.25
CA ALA A 50 0.51 31.14 -4.28
C ALA A 50 -0.45 31.78 -5.29
N SER A 51 -1.63 32.24 -4.82
CA SER A 51 -2.71 32.70 -5.71
C SER A 51 -2.39 33.91 -6.60
N GLY A 52 -1.26 34.58 -6.39
CA GLY A 52 -0.95 35.86 -7.03
C GLY A 52 -1.90 36.98 -6.59
N GLY A 53 -2.01 38.03 -7.42
CA GLY A 53 -2.94 39.14 -7.17
C GLY A 53 -2.49 40.51 -7.67
N LEU A 54 -3.14 41.56 -7.14
CA LEU A 54 -2.87 42.96 -7.49
C LEU A 54 -1.77 43.58 -6.60
N PHE A 55 -0.68 44.01 -7.22
CA PHE A 55 0.49 44.59 -6.55
C PHE A 55 0.76 46.04 -7.02
N GLY A 56 0.60 47.04 -6.15
CA GLY A 56 0.99 48.43 -6.44
C GLY A 56 0.29 49.50 -5.61
N GLU A 57 0.79 50.74 -5.68
CA GLU A 57 0.21 51.92 -5.01
C GLU A 57 -0.99 52.48 -5.79
N PRO A 58 -2.05 53.00 -5.12
CA PRO A 58 -3.25 53.55 -5.78
C PRO A 58 -2.96 54.67 -6.80
N TYR A 59 -1.78 55.29 -6.72
CA TYR A 59 -1.39 56.46 -7.51
C TYR A 59 -0.37 56.16 -8.63
N SER A 60 0.27 54.98 -8.66
CA SER A 60 1.23 54.58 -9.72
C SER A 60 0.76 53.43 -10.61
N GLY A 61 -0.36 52.78 -10.27
CA GLY A 61 -0.95 51.67 -11.02
C GLY A 61 -0.64 50.31 -10.39
N TYR A 62 -1.60 49.39 -10.47
CA TYR A 62 -1.46 48.00 -10.04
C TYR A 62 -0.76 47.17 -11.13
N THR A 63 0.21 46.37 -10.73
CA THR A 63 0.85 45.29 -11.49
C THR A 63 0.10 44.01 -11.14
N HIS A 64 -0.20 43.17 -12.11
CA HIS A 64 -0.83 41.89 -11.84
C HIS A 64 0.23 40.82 -11.77
N ILE A 65 0.15 40.00 -10.73
CA ILE A 65 1.01 38.86 -10.48
C ILE A 65 0.16 37.61 -10.75
N PRO A 66 0.56 36.74 -11.69
CA PRO A 66 -0.11 35.46 -11.92
C PRO A 66 -0.01 34.56 -10.68
N GLY A 67 -0.90 33.58 -10.58
CA GLY A 67 -0.81 32.57 -9.53
C GLY A 67 0.13 31.42 -9.93
N SER A 68 0.66 30.74 -8.92
CA SER A 68 1.54 29.58 -9.06
C SER A 68 1.30 28.57 -7.93
N SER A 69 1.79 27.34 -8.10
CA SER A 69 1.87 26.33 -7.05
C SER A 69 3.20 25.58 -7.11
N TYR A 70 3.67 25.07 -5.98
CA TYR A 70 4.98 24.43 -5.84
C TYR A 70 4.79 23.09 -5.16
N VAL A 71 5.22 22.02 -5.81
CA VAL A 71 5.37 20.69 -5.20
C VAL A 71 6.83 20.54 -4.81
N VAL A 72 7.08 20.13 -3.58
CA VAL A 72 8.43 19.89 -3.06
C VAL A 72 8.49 18.44 -2.65
N PHE A 73 9.53 17.76 -3.13
CA PHE A 73 9.67 16.34 -2.83
C PHE A 73 10.19 16.10 -1.41
N GLY A 74 9.57 15.13 -0.74
CA GLY A 74 10.04 14.52 0.50
C GLY A 74 11.42 13.90 0.31
N LYS A 75 12.08 13.61 1.43
CA LYS A 75 13.33 12.86 1.44
C LYS A 75 13.72 12.51 2.86
N ALA A 76 14.46 11.41 2.99
CA ALA A 76 15.25 11.11 4.17
C ALA A 76 15.97 12.36 4.73
N SER A 77 15.99 12.47 6.05
CA SER A 77 16.56 13.55 6.87
C SER A 77 17.72 14.36 6.25
N GLY A 78 17.79 15.66 6.57
CA GLY A 78 18.79 16.58 6.01
C GLY A 78 18.18 17.71 5.17
N PHE A 79 16.99 18.17 5.54
CA PHE A 79 16.47 19.46 5.08
C PHE A 79 17.32 20.60 5.67
N ASP A 80 17.66 21.59 4.83
CA ASP A 80 18.19 22.84 5.34
C ASP A 80 17.08 23.54 6.13
N SER A 81 17.42 24.25 7.21
CA SER A 81 16.50 25.17 7.94
C SER A 81 15.71 26.15 7.05
N THR A 82 16.12 26.29 5.78
CA THR A 82 15.41 27.07 4.78
C THR A 82 15.51 26.43 3.41
N ILE A 83 14.35 26.22 2.76
CA ILE A 83 14.27 25.88 1.34
C ILE A 83 13.97 27.12 0.51
N ARG A 84 14.67 27.27 -0.62
CA ARG A 84 14.38 28.31 -1.61
C ARG A 84 13.75 27.69 -2.84
N LEU A 85 12.50 28.04 -3.13
CA LEU A 85 11.73 27.46 -4.24
C LEU A 85 12.33 27.75 -5.63
N ALA A 86 13.17 28.78 -5.76
CA ALA A 86 13.93 29.03 -6.98
C ALA A 86 15.00 27.95 -7.28
N ASP A 87 15.29 27.08 -6.31
CA ASP A 87 16.21 25.95 -6.45
C ASP A 87 15.48 24.65 -6.83
N LEU A 88 14.15 24.67 -7.03
CA LEU A 88 13.40 23.54 -7.59
C LEU A 88 13.82 23.30 -9.04
N ASP A 89 14.21 22.07 -9.36
CA ASP A 89 14.78 21.71 -10.66
C ASP A 89 14.17 20.47 -11.32
N GLY A 90 13.10 19.91 -10.73
CA GLY A 90 12.44 18.69 -11.17
C GLY A 90 12.99 17.41 -10.54
N SER A 91 14.09 17.48 -9.78
CA SER A 91 14.61 16.36 -8.97
C SER A 91 14.32 16.49 -7.47
N ASN A 92 13.88 17.66 -7.04
CA ASN A 92 13.57 18.02 -5.65
C ASN A 92 12.21 18.72 -5.54
N GLY A 93 11.36 18.53 -6.54
CA GLY A 93 10.10 19.23 -6.73
C GLY A 93 10.06 20.07 -8.01
N PHE A 94 8.89 20.65 -8.27
CA PHE A 94 8.59 21.44 -9.46
C PHE A 94 7.54 22.52 -9.13
N HIS A 95 7.34 23.47 -10.04
CA HIS A 95 6.24 24.43 -9.92
C HIS A 95 5.33 24.47 -11.14
N LEU A 96 4.06 24.73 -10.89
CA LEU A 96 3.03 24.99 -11.88
C LEU A 96 2.82 26.49 -12.04
N ASP A 97 3.13 26.99 -13.23
CA ASP A 97 3.04 28.42 -13.56
C ASP A 97 2.09 28.65 -14.72
N ASN A 98 1.09 29.51 -14.52
CA ASN A 98 0.27 29.99 -15.61
C ASN A 98 0.66 31.41 -16.04
N ALA A 99 0.56 31.69 -17.34
CA ALA A 99 0.79 33.01 -17.90
C ALA A 99 -0.46 33.91 -17.87
N GLU A 100 -1.63 33.36 -17.53
CA GLU A 100 -2.88 34.11 -17.43
C GLU A 100 -2.87 34.99 -16.16
N ILE A 101 -3.35 36.22 -16.32
CA ILE A 101 -3.42 37.21 -15.24
C ILE A 101 -4.83 37.13 -14.62
N GLU A 102 -4.91 37.12 -13.28
CA GLU A 102 -6.17 37.01 -12.49
C GLU A 102 -6.90 35.66 -12.55
N ASP A 103 -6.22 34.58 -12.94
CA ASP A 103 -6.78 33.23 -12.86
C ASP A 103 -6.76 32.66 -11.42
N TYR A 104 -5.88 33.19 -10.57
CA TYR A 104 -5.66 32.76 -9.19
C TYR A 104 -5.25 31.28 -9.08
N LEU A 105 -4.41 30.78 -9.99
CA LEU A 105 -3.79 29.46 -9.86
C LEU A 105 -3.11 29.31 -8.49
N GLY A 106 -3.24 28.15 -7.84
CA GLY A 106 -2.72 27.93 -6.50
C GLY A 106 -3.56 28.56 -5.39
N SER A 107 -4.81 28.92 -5.69
CA SER A 107 -5.79 29.39 -4.69
C SER A 107 -6.28 28.28 -3.76
N SER A 108 -6.25 27.03 -4.24
CA SER A 108 -6.48 25.81 -3.48
C SER A 108 -5.61 24.72 -4.10
N VAL A 109 -4.91 23.97 -3.27
CA VAL A 109 -4.04 22.84 -3.67
C VAL A 109 -4.35 21.64 -2.79
N SER A 110 -4.19 20.43 -3.35
CA SER A 110 -4.30 19.17 -2.60
C SER A 110 -3.61 18.04 -3.38
N SER A 111 -3.34 16.92 -2.72
CA SER A 111 -3.20 15.64 -3.42
C SER A 111 -4.48 15.34 -4.21
N ALA A 112 -4.34 14.62 -5.31
CA ALA A 112 -5.41 14.04 -6.09
C ALA A 112 -5.52 12.52 -5.89
N GLY A 113 -4.69 11.93 -5.01
CA GLY A 113 -4.48 10.49 -4.92
C GLY A 113 -3.91 9.92 -6.23
N ASP A 114 -3.92 8.60 -6.38
CA ASP A 114 -3.60 7.94 -7.64
C ASP A 114 -4.83 7.89 -8.56
N ILE A 115 -5.21 9.05 -9.12
CA ILE A 115 -6.43 9.17 -9.95
C ILE A 115 -6.33 8.39 -11.27
N ASN A 116 -5.11 7.99 -11.64
CA ASN A 116 -4.80 7.36 -12.91
C ASN A 116 -4.44 5.87 -12.78
N GLY A 117 -4.26 5.36 -11.56
CA GLY A 117 -4.01 3.98 -11.22
C GLY A 117 -2.62 3.48 -11.62
N ASP A 118 -1.60 4.35 -11.60
CA ASP A 118 -0.21 4.00 -11.94
C ASP A 118 0.73 3.85 -10.75
N GLY A 119 0.20 3.97 -9.53
CA GLY A 119 0.89 3.76 -8.27
C GLY A 119 1.71 4.97 -7.78
N PHE A 120 1.48 6.16 -8.36
CA PHE A 120 2.07 7.41 -7.89
C PHE A 120 0.95 8.37 -7.50
N ASP A 121 1.16 9.14 -6.42
CA ASP A 121 0.20 10.17 -6.07
C ASP A 121 0.22 11.32 -7.09
N ASP A 122 -0.97 11.80 -7.42
CA ASP A 122 -1.17 12.92 -8.33
C ASP A 122 -1.48 14.20 -7.53
N VAL A 123 -1.39 15.37 -8.17
CA VAL A 123 -1.72 16.65 -7.51
C VAL A 123 -2.79 17.43 -8.24
N ILE A 124 -3.65 18.13 -7.49
CA ILE A 124 -4.70 19.00 -8.03
C ILE A 124 -4.55 20.46 -7.58
N VAL A 125 -4.68 21.38 -8.53
CA VAL A 125 -4.50 22.82 -8.32
C VAL A 125 -5.69 23.62 -8.87
N GLY A 126 -6.34 24.40 -8.01
CA GLY A 126 -7.47 25.25 -8.35
C GLY A 126 -7.08 26.66 -8.85
N ALA A 127 -7.77 27.12 -9.89
CA ALA A 127 -7.67 28.46 -10.48
C ALA A 127 -9.08 29.08 -10.65
N LEU A 128 -9.68 29.51 -9.53
CA LEU A 128 -11.08 29.97 -9.49
C LEU A 128 -11.41 31.20 -10.36
N GLY A 129 -10.40 31.96 -10.78
CA GLY A 129 -10.54 33.14 -11.63
C GLY A 129 -10.41 32.87 -13.12
N SER A 130 -10.08 31.63 -13.50
CA SER A 130 -9.90 31.22 -14.89
C SER A 130 -11.10 31.61 -15.77
N ASN A 131 -10.78 32.07 -16.98
CA ASN A 131 -11.78 32.43 -17.98
C ASN A 131 -11.75 31.49 -19.21
N LEU A 132 -11.06 30.35 -19.10
CA LEU A 132 -10.77 29.48 -20.24
C LEU A 132 -12.02 28.83 -20.86
N ASN A 133 -13.09 28.63 -20.07
CA ASN A 133 -14.37 28.09 -20.53
C ASN A 133 -15.54 29.07 -20.38
N GLY A 134 -15.25 30.38 -20.31
CA GLY A 134 -16.26 31.42 -20.10
C GLY A 134 -15.86 32.37 -18.97
N THR A 135 -16.56 33.50 -18.86
CA THR A 135 -16.28 34.50 -17.82
C THR A 135 -16.37 33.87 -16.43
N LEU A 136 -15.29 33.96 -15.64
CA LEU A 136 -15.20 33.42 -14.28
C LEU A 136 -15.68 31.96 -14.20
N SER A 137 -15.34 31.16 -15.22
CA SER A 137 -15.69 29.74 -15.22
C SER A 137 -14.97 28.97 -14.13
N GLY A 138 -13.70 29.36 -13.89
CA GLY A 138 -12.81 28.59 -13.05
C GLY A 138 -12.29 27.36 -13.79
N SER A 139 -11.11 26.90 -13.37
CA SER A 139 -10.50 25.66 -13.86
C SER A 139 -9.72 25.02 -12.71
N SER A 140 -9.53 23.71 -12.77
CA SER A 140 -8.57 22.97 -11.96
C SER A 140 -7.65 22.17 -12.85
N TYR A 141 -6.45 21.89 -12.37
CA TYR A 141 -5.42 21.17 -13.12
C TYR A 141 -4.95 19.98 -12.28
N VAL A 142 -5.03 18.80 -12.85
CA VAL A 142 -4.45 17.58 -12.30
C VAL A 142 -3.13 17.33 -13.00
N VAL A 143 -2.07 17.04 -12.26
CA VAL A 143 -0.74 16.69 -12.79
C VAL A 143 -0.39 15.32 -12.26
N PHE A 144 -0.01 14.43 -13.18
CA PHE A 144 0.30 13.06 -12.79
C PHE A 144 1.69 12.92 -12.16
N GLY A 145 1.76 12.13 -11.10
CA GLY A 145 2.96 11.62 -10.48
C GLY A 145 3.75 10.71 -11.42
N LYS A 146 5.00 10.46 -11.06
CA LYS A 146 5.91 9.53 -11.76
C LYS A 146 7.26 9.45 -11.05
N ALA A 147 7.91 8.30 -11.18
CA ALA A 147 9.23 8.04 -10.61
C ALA A 147 10.32 9.11 -10.86
N SER A 148 10.35 9.76 -12.04
CA SER A 148 11.37 10.78 -12.35
C SER A 148 11.07 11.60 -13.61
N GLY A 149 11.91 12.63 -13.82
CA GLY A 149 11.92 13.41 -15.06
C GLY A 149 10.83 14.48 -15.10
N PHE A 150 10.48 15.05 -13.94
CA PHE A 150 9.71 16.28 -13.88
C PHE A 150 10.52 17.44 -14.48
N ASP A 151 9.83 18.32 -15.20
CA ASP A 151 10.40 19.61 -15.54
C ASP A 151 10.30 20.52 -14.31
N ALA A 152 11.33 21.34 -14.07
CA ALA A 152 11.32 22.32 -12.98
C ALA A 152 10.09 23.25 -13.00
N THR A 153 9.58 23.52 -14.20
CA THR A 153 8.38 24.30 -14.47
C THR A 153 7.46 23.51 -15.38
N ILE A 154 6.23 23.26 -14.93
CA ILE A 154 5.18 22.68 -15.75
C ILE A 154 4.18 23.78 -16.10
N ASN A 155 3.92 23.96 -17.40
CA ASN A 155 2.88 24.88 -17.85
C ASN A 155 1.54 24.14 -17.94
N PRO A 156 0.46 24.63 -17.33
CA PRO A 156 -0.86 23.99 -17.44
C PRO A 156 -1.37 23.81 -18.87
N SER A 157 -0.85 24.57 -19.86
CA SER A 157 -1.18 24.36 -21.28
C SER A 157 -0.55 23.12 -21.91
N ASP A 158 0.44 22.53 -21.26
CA ASP A 158 1.19 21.36 -21.75
C ASP A 158 0.63 20.04 -21.23
N LEU A 159 -0.43 20.10 -20.41
CA LEU A 159 -1.20 18.94 -19.97
C LEU A 159 -2.00 18.36 -21.14
N ASP A 160 -1.77 17.09 -21.47
CA ASP A 160 -2.30 16.45 -22.68
C ASP A 160 -3.11 15.17 -22.45
N GLY A 161 -3.31 14.80 -21.18
CA GLY A 161 -4.00 13.58 -20.77
C GLY A 161 -3.06 12.42 -20.44
N SER A 162 -1.77 12.52 -20.81
CA SER A 162 -0.73 11.54 -20.43
C SER A 162 0.19 12.00 -19.30
N ASN A 163 0.15 13.30 -18.97
CA ASN A 163 0.94 13.94 -17.92
C ASN A 163 0.05 14.77 -16.97
N GLY A 164 -1.24 14.48 -16.96
CA GLY A 164 -2.28 15.27 -16.30
C GLY A 164 -3.28 15.89 -17.29
N PHE A 165 -4.28 16.56 -16.75
CA PHE A 165 -5.40 17.12 -17.51
C PHE A 165 -6.05 18.31 -16.81
N ARG A 166 -6.91 19.03 -17.55
CA ARG A 166 -7.65 20.20 -17.04
C ARG A 166 -9.14 19.90 -16.85
N LEU A 167 -9.68 20.33 -15.71
CA LEU A 167 -11.10 20.36 -15.39
C LEU A 167 -11.65 21.77 -15.56
N ASP A 168 -12.68 21.95 -16.39
CA ASP A 168 -13.28 23.25 -16.69
C ASP A 168 -14.68 23.39 -16.11
N GLY A 169 -14.90 24.48 -15.36
CA GLY A 169 -16.21 24.87 -14.86
C GLY A 169 -17.09 25.54 -15.92
N GLU A 170 -18.33 25.84 -15.55
CA GLU A 170 -19.29 26.58 -16.38
C GLU A 170 -19.21 28.09 -16.15
N GLU A 171 -19.77 28.90 -17.07
CA GLU A 171 -19.69 30.36 -16.98
C GLU A 171 -20.27 30.92 -15.66
N ASN A 172 -19.45 31.65 -14.89
CA ASN A 172 -19.70 32.23 -13.56
C ASN A 172 -19.69 31.27 -12.37
N ASP A 173 -19.37 30.00 -12.56
CA ASP A 173 -19.35 28.99 -11.49
C ASP A 173 -18.17 29.18 -10.52
N ARG A 174 -17.05 29.73 -11.00
CA ARG A 174 -15.78 29.83 -10.27
C ARG A 174 -15.31 28.47 -9.74
N SER A 175 -15.33 27.44 -10.59
CA SER A 175 -14.84 26.11 -10.21
C SER A 175 -13.36 26.14 -9.81
N GLY A 176 -12.93 25.19 -8.98
CA GLY A 176 -11.58 25.21 -8.41
C GLY A 176 -11.42 26.22 -7.27
N THR A 177 -12.53 26.59 -6.62
CA THR A 177 -12.50 27.40 -5.39
C THR A 177 -11.89 26.63 -4.22
N SER A 178 -12.22 25.34 -4.14
CA SER A 178 -11.60 24.36 -3.25
C SER A 178 -11.54 23.03 -4.02
N VAL A 179 -10.39 22.37 -3.93
CA VAL A 179 -10.09 21.06 -4.55
C VAL A 179 -9.54 20.13 -3.47
N SER A 180 -9.77 18.82 -3.62
CA SER A 180 -9.21 17.78 -2.75
C SER A 180 -9.25 16.42 -3.45
N ASN A 181 -8.42 15.48 -2.99
CA ASN A 181 -8.69 14.05 -3.18
C ASN A 181 -10.10 13.74 -2.63
N ALA A 182 -10.86 12.92 -3.34
CA ALA A 182 -12.14 12.40 -2.89
C ALA A 182 -12.01 11.01 -2.25
N GLY A 183 -10.87 10.34 -2.40
CA GLY A 183 -10.74 8.91 -2.13
C GLY A 183 -11.47 8.07 -3.18
N ASP A 184 -11.56 6.76 -2.98
CA ASP A 184 -12.34 5.87 -3.83
C ASP A 184 -13.82 5.88 -3.41
N VAL A 185 -14.56 6.89 -3.85
CA VAL A 185 -15.98 7.04 -3.45
C VAL A 185 -16.91 6.08 -4.19
N ASN A 186 -16.39 5.40 -5.21
CA ASN A 186 -17.16 4.56 -6.11
C ASN A 186 -16.83 3.05 -5.92
N GLY A 187 -15.80 2.72 -5.14
CA GLY A 187 -15.40 1.38 -4.76
C GLY A 187 -14.73 0.60 -5.89
N ASP A 188 -14.03 1.26 -6.81
CA ASP A 188 -13.29 0.62 -7.91
C ASP A 188 -11.78 0.50 -7.69
N GLY A 189 -11.30 0.93 -6.53
CA GLY A 189 -9.91 0.86 -6.08
C GLY A 189 -9.00 1.93 -6.69
N ILE A 190 -9.57 3.01 -7.23
CA ILE A 190 -8.81 4.13 -7.81
C ILE A 190 -9.31 5.41 -7.14
N ASP A 191 -8.40 6.31 -6.78
CA ASP A 191 -8.76 7.57 -6.19
C ASP A 191 -9.58 8.45 -7.14
N ASP A 192 -10.55 9.18 -6.58
CA ASP A 192 -11.36 10.16 -7.26
C ASP A 192 -10.96 11.58 -6.85
N VAL A 193 -11.42 12.62 -7.56
CA VAL A 193 -11.19 14.03 -7.11
C VAL A 193 -12.48 14.81 -6.96
N ILE A 194 -12.51 15.71 -5.96
CA ILE A 194 -13.61 16.64 -5.76
C ILE A 194 -13.19 18.08 -6.05
N VAL A 195 -13.97 18.76 -6.89
CA VAL A 195 -13.78 20.16 -7.31
C VAL A 195 -15.03 20.96 -7.05
N SER A 196 -14.90 22.06 -6.31
CA SER A 196 -16.04 22.89 -5.94
C SER A 196 -16.20 24.16 -6.78
N ALA A 197 -17.46 24.58 -6.93
CA ALA A 197 -17.92 25.76 -7.64
C ALA A 197 -19.00 26.49 -6.81
N PHE A 198 -18.58 27.20 -5.76
CA PHE A 198 -19.50 27.83 -4.81
C PHE A 198 -20.43 28.91 -5.42
N SER A 199 -20.12 29.43 -6.62
CA SER A 199 -20.94 30.43 -7.31
C SER A 199 -21.93 29.82 -8.33
N ALA A 200 -21.90 28.50 -8.53
CA ALA A 200 -22.87 27.81 -9.36
C ALA A 200 -24.30 28.02 -8.84
N GLU A 201 -25.26 28.05 -9.75
CA GLU A 201 -26.68 28.29 -9.43
C GLU A 201 -27.63 27.15 -9.91
N PRO A 202 -27.32 25.85 -9.69
CA PRO A 202 -28.17 24.74 -10.14
C PRO A 202 -29.58 24.74 -9.51
N ASN A 203 -29.71 25.20 -8.26
CA ASN A 203 -30.95 25.19 -7.48
C ASN A 203 -31.42 26.60 -7.09
N GLY A 204 -30.91 27.65 -7.75
CA GLY A 204 -31.26 29.04 -7.48
C GLY A 204 -30.03 29.87 -7.10
N THR A 205 -30.26 31.12 -6.67
CA THR A 205 -29.17 32.09 -6.48
C THR A 205 -28.14 31.58 -5.47
N LEU A 206 -26.86 31.55 -5.89
CA LEU A 206 -25.72 31.14 -5.08
C LEU A 206 -25.94 29.83 -4.32
N SER A 207 -26.51 28.80 -4.96
CA SER A 207 -26.67 27.50 -4.31
C SER A 207 -25.36 26.73 -4.15
N GLY A 208 -24.43 26.92 -5.09
CA GLY A 208 -23.16 26.22 -5.15
C GLY A 208 -23.29 24.78 -5.63
N SER A 209 -22.21 24.26 -6.18
CA SER A 209 -22.05 22.85 -6.59
C SER A 209 -20.66 22.35 -6.22
N SER A 210 -20.55 21.04 -6.01
CA SER A 210 -19.29 20.31 -6.02
C SER A 210 -19.36 19.20 -7.07
N TYR A 211 -18.25 18.87 -7.69
CA TYR A 211 -18.16 17.91 -8.78
C TYR A 211 -17.13 16.86 -8.39
N VAL A 212 -17.54 15.59 -8.40
CA VAL A 212 -16.65 14.44 -8.18
C VAL A 212 -16.35 13.86 -9.55
N VAL A 213 -15.07 13.70 -9.86
CA VAL A 213 -14.60 13.13 -11.13
C VAL A 213 -13.94 11.80 -10.80
N PHE A 214 -14.40 10.73 -11.46
CA PHE A 214 -13.87 9.40 -11.16
C PHE A 214 -12.49 9.14 -11.75
N GLY A 215 -11.66 8.47 -10.97
CA GLY A 215 -10.39 7.91 -11.40
C GLY A 215 -10.55 6.82 -12.45
N LYS A 216 -9.47 6.59 -13.22
CA LYS A 216 -9.42 5.50 -14.22
C LYS A 216 -8.03 5.28 -14.81
N THR A 217 -7.75 4.00 -15.08
CA THR A 217 -6.55 3.53 -15.81
C THR A 217 -6.62 3.68 -17.33
N SER A 218 -7.81 3.93 -17.90
CA SER A 218 -7.99 4.05 -19.37
C SER A 218 -7.45 5.36 -19.97
N GLY A 219 -6.83 6.21 -19.15
CA GLY A 219 -6.27 7.50 -19.53
C GLY A 219 -7.31 8.61 -19.63
N PHE A 220 -6.87 9.86 -19.49
CA PHE A 220 -7.71 11.05 -19.54
C PHE A 220 -7.54 11.81 -20.86
N ASP A 221 -8.58 12.53 -21.26
CA ASP A 221 -8.43 13.56 -22.29
C ASP A 221 -7.73 14.78 -21.64
N ALA A 222 -6.94 15.52 -22.41
CA ALA A 222 -6.28 16.76 -21.96
C ALA A 222 -7.21 17.78 -21.26
N ARG A 223 -8.52 17.70 -21.54
CA ARG A 223 -9.54 18.56 -20.93
C ARG A 223 -10.84 17.80 -20.72
N MET A 224 -11.55 18.13 -19.66
CA MET A 224 -12.91 17.68 -19.37
C MET A 224 -13.73 18.86 -18.85
N ASN A 225 -14.96 19.03 -19.35
CA ASN A 225 -15.89 19.98 -18.76
C ASN A 225 -16.64 19.29 -17.62
N LEU A 226 -16.75 19.96 -16.48
CA LEU A 226 -17.47 19.42 -15.31
C LEU A 226 -18.98 19.22 -15.57
N SER A 227 -19.54 19.86 -16.61
CA SER A 227 -20.92 19.64 -17.05
C SER A 227 -21.13 18.36 -17.87
N ASP A 228 -20.05 17.68 -18.28
CA ASP A 228 -20.10 16.42 -19.02
C ASP A 228 -20.18 15.19 -18.09
N LEU A 229 -20.21 15.39 -16.77
CA LEU A 229 -20.37 14.31 -15.79
C LEU A 229 -21.77 13.67 -15.89
N ASP A 230 -21.82 12.34 -15.94
CA ASP A 230 -23.04 11.58 -16.24
C ASP A 230 -23.38 10.45 -15.27
N GLY A 231 -22.61 10.30 -14.20
CA GLY A 231 -22.73 9.23 -13.20
C GLY A 231 -21.82 8.03 -13.47
N SER A 232 -21.27 7.90 -14.68
CA SER A 232 -20.28 6.85 -15.02
C SER A 232 -18.84 7.34 -15.02
N ASN A 233 -18.64 8.65 -15.08
CA ASN A 233 -17.33 9.32 -15.07
C ASN A 233 -17.21 10.35 -13.93
N GLY A 234 -18.13 10.27 -12.96
CA GLY A 234 -18.30 11.23 -11.89
C GLY A 234 -19.72 11.79 -11.80
N PHE A 235 -19.96 12.64 -10.82
CA PHE A 235 -21.29 13.21 -10.53
C PHE A 235 -21.20 14.59 -9.88
N ARG A 236 -22.31 15.32 -9.88
CA ARG A 236 -22.42 16.65 -9.29
C ARG A 236 -23.29 16.67 -8.03
N LEU A 237 -22.77 17.27 -6.97
CA LEU A 237 -23.46 17.57 -5.71
C LEU A 237 -23.99 19.01 -5.75
N ASP A 238 -25.31 19.18 -5.65
CA ASP A 238 -25.94 20.50 -5.70
C ASP A 238 -26.44 20.96 -4.33
N GLY A 239 -25.97 22.14 -3.91
CA GLY A 239 -26.45 22.80 -2.70
C GLY A 239 -27.85 23.37 -2.84
N GLU A 240 -28.36 23.91 -1.73
CA GLU A 240 -29.67 24.57 -1.67
C GLU A 240 -29.60 26.07 -2.01
N GLU A 241 -30.73 26.72 -2.31
CA GLU A 241 -30.75 28.15 -2.67
C GLU A 241 -30.12 29.03 -1.55
N ASN A 242 -29.13 29.85 -1.91
CA ASN A 242 -28.29 30.70 -1.03
C ASN A 242 -27.28 29.98 -0.15
N ASP A 243 -27.16 28.66 -0.23
CA ASP A 243 -26.30 27.85 0.64
C ASP A 243 -24.80 28.12 0.44
N ARG A 244 -24.42 28.45 -0.80
CA ARG A 244 -23.01 28.51 -1.26
C ARG A 244 -22.28 27.23 -0.87
N SER A 245 -22.88 26.08 -1.17
CA SER A 245 -22.23 24.78 -1.01
C SER A 245 -20.94 24.72 -1.82
N GLY A 246 -19.95 23.99 -1.32
CA GLY A 246 -18.65 23.87 -1.97
C GLY A 246 -17.79 25.11 -1.79
N VAL A 247 -17.88 25.78 -0.63
CA VAL A 247 -16.84 26.76 -0.24
C VAL A 247 -15.56 26.08 0.22
N SER A 248 -15.68 24.84 0.69
CA SER A 248 -14.61 23.94 1.12
C SER A 248 -15.12 22.51 0.88
N VAL A 249 -14.25 21.66 0.36
CA VAL A 249 -14.51 20.24 0.10
C VAL A 249 -13.29 19.43 0.52
N SER A 250 -13.52 18.18 0.93
CA SER A 250 -12.46 17.22 1.25
C SER A 250 -13.04 15.81 1.14
N ASN A 251 -12.18 14.79 1.06
CA ASN A 251 -12.56 13.45 1.47
C ASN A 251 -12.97 13.47 2.95
N ALA A 252 -13.76 12.49 3.36
CA ALA A 252 -14.14 12.28 4.74
C ALA A 252 -13.57 10.97 5.31
N GLY A 253 -12.90 10.17 4.47
CA GLY A 253 -12.56 8.77 4.78
C GLY A 253 -13.82 7.90 4.87
N ASP A 254 -13.69 6.68 5.39
CA ASP A 254 -14.79 5.77 5.62
C ASP A 254 -15.48 6.03 6.98
N VAL A 255 -16.28 7.09 7.02
CA VAL A 255 -17.00 7.53 8.23
C VAL A 255 -18.04 6.51 8.69
N ASN A 256 -18.47 5.64 7.77
CA ASN A 256 -19.58 4.72 7.99
C ASN A 256 -19.15 3.23 8.09
N GLY A 257 -17.88 2.93 7.87
CA GLY A 257 -17.27 1.61 7.99
C GLY A 257 -17.70 0.59 6.94
N ASP A 258 -18.03 1.04 5.73
CA ASP A 258 -18.40 0.15 4.62
C ASP A 258 -17.25 -0.13 3.62
N GLY A 259 -16.06 0.37 3.92
CA GLY A 259 -14.82 0.20 3.17
C GLY A 259 -14.75 1.06 1.90
N ILE A 260 -15.54 2.13 1.84
CA ILE A 260 -15.61 3.05 0.69
C ILE A 260 -15.46 4.47 1.23
N ASP A 261 -14.68 5.30 0.56
CA ASP A 261 -14.47 6.67 1.00
C ASP A 261 -15.74 7.52 0.88
N ASP A 262 -15.96 8.35 1.90
CA ASP A 262 -17.03 9.32 1.97
C ASP A 262 -16.51 10.74 1.64
N LEU A 263 -17.44 11.67 1.43
CA LEU A 263 -17.14 13.06 1.07
C LEU A 263 -17.66 14.02 2.12
N ILE A 264 -16.93 15.11 2.38
CA ILE A 264 -17.46 16.24 3.15
C ILE A 264 -17.48 17.54 2.34
N VAL A 265 -18.62 18.22 2.37
CA VAL A 265 -18.86 19.49 1.67
C VAL A 265 -19.29 20.56 2.66
N GLY A 266 -18.53 21.65 2.73
CA GLY A 266 -18.83 22.83 3.52
C GLY A 266 -19.71 23.83 2.77
N ALA A 267 -20.71 24.38 3.44
CA ALA A 267 -21.56 25.45 2.94
C ALA A 267 -21.66 26.61 3.95
N ARG A 268 -21.19 27.78 3.53
CA ARG A 268 -21.03 28.95 4.41
C ARG A 268 -22.34 29.73 4.66
N ALA A 269 -23.43 29.44 3.94
CA ALA A 269 -24.63 30.28 3.94
C ALA A 269 -26.00 29.56 3.83
N GLY A 270 -26.11 28.31 4.28
CA GLY A 270 -27.34 27.49 4.30
C GLY A 270 -28.46 27.92 5.26
N ASP A 271 -29.54 28.48 4.70
CA ASP A 271 -30.70 28.98 5.44
C ASP A 271 -31.72 27.86 5.77
N PHE A 272 -31.52 27.13 6.88
CA PHE A 272 -32.62 26.42 7.57
C PHE A 272 -33.13 27.16 8.82
N ILE A 273 -32.28 27.99 9.45
CA ILE A 273 -32.59 28.61 10.74
C ILE A 273 -32.44 30.15 10.73
N SER A 274 -31.53 30.71 9.92
CA SER A 274 -31.42 32.16 9.66
C SER A 274 -30.47 32.51 8.49
N ARG A 275 -30.60 33.75 7.97
CA ARG A 275 -29.83 34.38 6.85
C ARG A 275 -28.28 34.34 6.89
N TYR A 276 -27.67 33.69 7.87
CA TYR A 276 -26.23 33.57 8.05
C TYR A 276 -25.81 32.23 8.71
N SER A 277 -26.70 31.24 8.77
CA SER A 277 -26.36 29.89 9.24
C SER A 277 -25.65 29.11 8.13
N GLY A 278 -24.58 28.35 8.41
CA GLY A 278 -23.94 27.42 7.47
C GLY A 278 -24.19 25.95 7.84
N SER A 279 -23.81 25.01 6.98
CA SER A 279 -23.92 23.56 7.21
C SER A 279 -22.71 22.81 6.63
N GLY A 280 -22.34 21.69 7.25
CA GLY A 280 -21.51 20.65 6.62
C GLY A 280 -22.39 19.52 6.08
N TYR A 281 -21.97 18.85 5.02
CA TYR A 281 -22.68 17.72 4.44
C TYR A 281 -21.70 16.58 4.25
N VAL A 282 -21.96 15.44 4.89
CA VAL A 282 -21.23 14.19 4.66
C VAL A 282 -22.06 13.37 3.67
N VAL A 283 -21.46 12.92 2.57
CA VAL A 283 -22.11 12.11 1.53
C VAL A 283 -21.41 10.76 1.47
N PHE A 284 -22.18 9.67 1.59
CA PHE A 284 -21.57 8.35 1.61
C PHE A 284 -21.17 7.84 0.23
N GLY A 285 -20.00 7.22 0.16
CA GLY A 285 -19.51 6.44 -0.97
C GLY A 285 -20.41 5.24 -1.27
N LYS A 286 -20.32 4.69 -2.49
CA LYS A 286 -21.04 3.44 -2.86
C LYS A 286 -20.60 2.83 -4.18
N THR A 287 -20.59 1.49 -4.19
CA THR A 287 -20.40 0.66 -5.40
C THR A 287 -21.61 0.56 -6.33
N SER A 288 -22.80 0.97 -5.88
CA SER A 288 -24.03 0.87 -6.70
C SER A 288 -24.14 1.92 -7.80
N GLY A 289 -23.13 2.78 -7.95
CA GLY A 289 -23.06 3.86 -8.92
C GLY A 289 -23.85 5.10 -8.50
N PHE A 290 -23.47 6.25 -9.06
CA PHE A 290 -24.09 7.55 -8.80
C PHE A 290 -24.96 8.00 -9.98
N ASP A 291 -26.03 8.73 -9.69
CA ASP A 291 -26.71 9.52 -10.71
C ASP A 291 -25.82 10.73 -11.05
N ALA A 292 -25.91 11.25 -12.28
CA ALA A 292 -25.15 12.43 -12.71
C ALA A 292 -25.27 13.65 -11.77
N THR A 293 -26.38 13.76 -11.04
CA THR A 293 -26.64 14.86 -10.10
C THR A 293 -27.31 14.34 -8.83
N MET A 294 -26.85 14.81 -7.67
CA MET A 294 -27.44 14.56 -6.36
C MET A 294 -27.64 15.89 -5.63
N LYS A 295 -28.76 16.03 -4.90
CA LYS A 295 -28.99 17.21 -4.07
C LYS A 295 -28.58 16.93 -2.64
N LEU A 296 -27.89 17.87 -2.01
CA LEU A 296 -27.48 17.74 -0.61
C LEU A 296 -28.67 17.77 0.37
N SER A 297 -29.84 18.26 -0.06
CA SER A 297 -31.08 18.16 0.73
C SER A 297 -31.75 16.79 0.71
N ASP A 298 -31.30 15.88 -0.15
CA ASP A 298 -31.82 14.51 -0.24
C ASP A 298 -31.07 13.54 0.71
N LEU A 299 -30.12 14.04 1.51
CA LEU A 299 -29.44 13.25 2.55
C LEU A 299 -30.41 12.84 3.65
N ASP A 300 -30.44 11.55 3.98
CA ASP A 300 -31.44 10.96 4.88
C ASP A 300 -30.86 10.10 6.02
N GLY A 301 -29.53 10.04 6.14
CA GLY A 301 -28.79 9.22 7.10
C GLY A 301 -28.40 7.84 6.55
N SER A 302 -28.92 7.42 5.40
CA SER A 302 -28.50 6.18 4.70
C SER A 302 -27.59 6.42 3.50
N ASN A 303 -27.51 7.66 3.03
CA ASN A 303 -26.70 8.12 1.90
C ASN A 303 -25.82 9.32 2.28
N GLY A 304 -25.61 9.53 3.57
CA GLY A 304 -24.97 10.69 4.17
C GLY A 304 -25.90 11.47 5.09
N PHE A 305 -25.37 12.53 5.71
CA PHE A 305 -26.05 13.34 6.70
C PHE A 305 -25.56 14.78 6.72
N ARG A 306 -26.33 15.66 7.36
CA ARG A 306 -26.05 17.08 7.46
C ARG A 306 -25.62 17.47 8.87
N LEU A 307 -24.60 18.32 8.97
CA LEU A 307 -24.04 18.88 10.19
C LEU A 307 -24.48 20.33 10.37
N ASP A 308 -25.28 20.61 11.41
CA ASP A 308 -25.87 21.92 11.71
C ASP A 308 -25.47 22.46 13.10
N GLU A 309 -25.58 23.77 13.31
CA GLU A 309 -25.44 24.43 14.62
C GLU A 309 -26.69 25.29 14.96
N GLU A 310 -26.65 26.01 16.09
CA GLU A 310 -27.64 27.00 16.53
C GLU A 310 -27.72 28.23 15.59
N LYS A 311 -28.63 29.16 15.90
CA LYS A 311 -28.91 30.33 15.06
C LYS A 311 -27.71 31.27 14.93
N HIS A 312 -27.36 31.62 13.68
CA HIS A 312 -26.32 32.57 13.28
C HIS A 312 -24.87 32.06 13.26
N SER A 313 -24.66 30.74 13.31
CA SER A 313 -23.35 30.09 13.17
C SER A 313 -22.89 29.94 11.71
N ARG A 314 -21.59 29.97 11.44
CA ARG A 314 -21.03 29.67 10.11
C ARG A 314 -20.42 28.27 10.03
N SER A 315 -21.05 27.27 10.65
CA SER A 315 -20.64 25.86 10.54
C SER A 315 -20.47 25.46 9.07
N GLY A 316 -19.47 24.64 8.76
CA GLY A 316 -19.15 24.25 7.39
C GLY A 316 -18.44 25.36 6.60
N PHE A 317 -17.79 26.32 7.28
CA PHE A 317 -16.95 27.31 6.60
C PHE A 317 -15.72 26.66 5.96
N THR A 318 -15.09 25.77 6.72
CA THR A 318 -14.02 24.88 6.28
C THR A 318 -14.34 23.48 6.81
N VAL A 319 -13.99 22.46 6.05
CA VAL A 319 -14.21 21.05 6.38
C VAL A 319 -13.00 20.23 5.93
N SER A 320 -12.73 19.14 6.63
CA SER A 320 -11.74 18.13 6.26
C SER A 320 -12.12 16.79 6.87
N ASN A 321 -11.49 15.71 6.40
CA ASN A 321 -11.28 14.52 7.23
C ASN A 321 -10.55 14.89 8.54
N ALA A 322 -10.68 14.03 9.53
CA ALA A 322 -9.94 14.12 10.79
C ALA A 322 -9.12 12.84 11.07
N GLY A 323 -9.24 11.80 10.25
CA GLY A 323 -8.72 10.47 10.55
C GLY A 323 -9.50 9.80 11.69
N ASP A 324 -9.03 8.67 12.19
CA ASP A 324 -9.59 7.97 13.35
C ASP A 324 -9.01 8.54 14.66
N VAL A 325 -9.47 9.74 15.04
CA VAL A 325 -8.99 10.47 16.22
C VAL A 325 -9.25 9.71 17.53
N ASN A 326 -10.18 8.76 17.49
CA ASN A 326 -10.63 8.04 18.67
C ASN A 326 -10.23 6.54 18.69
N GLY A 327 -9.59 6.04 17.63
CA GLY A 327 -9.08 4.68 17.49
C GLY A 327 -10.16 3.61 17.48
N ASP A 328 -11.37 3.91 16.97
CA ASP A 328 -12.47 2.97 16.87
C ASP A 328 -12.65 2.31 15.49
N GLY A 329 -11.75 2.63 14.56
CA GLY A 329 -11.66 2.09 13.21
C GLY A 329 -12.61 2.74 12.20
N PHE A 330 -13.13 3.94 12.50
CA PHE A 330 -13.94 4.72 11.57
C PHE A 330 -13.31 6.10 11.42
N ASP A 331 -13.29 6.63 10.20
CA ASP A 331 -12.80 7.98 10.00
C ASP A 331 -13.75 9.03 10.60
N ASP A 332 -13.15 10.04 11.21
CA ASP A 332 -13.85 11.17 11.80
C ASP A 332 -13.79 12.37 10.85
N VAL A 333 -14.68 13.35 11.07
CA VAL A 333 -14.70 14.58 10.26
C VAL A 333 -14.57 15.83 11.12
N ILE A 334 -13.86 16.85 10.60
CA ILE A 334 -13.70 18.13 11.27
C ILE A 334 -14.38 19.28 10.51
N VAL A 335 -15.04 20.16 11.27
CA VAL A 335 -15.78 21.32 10.75
C VAL A 335 -15.35 22.58 11.47
N GLY A 336 -14.89 23.58 10.71
CA GLY A 336 -14.50 24.90 11.24
C GLY A 336 -15.62 25.95 11.18
N GLU A 337 -15.66 26.80 12.20
CA GLU A 337 -16.58 27.93 12.35
C GLU A 337 -15.83 29.18 12.86
N PRO A 338 -15.20 29.99 11.99
CA PRO A 338 -14.32 31.09 12.42
C PRO A 338 -15.04 32.33 12.97
N ARG A 339 -16.38 32.35 13.00
CA ARG A 339 -17.18 33.49 13.47
C ARG A 339 -18.45 33.08 14.21
N ASP A 340 -18.30 32.36 15.31
CA ASP A 340 -19.39 32.15 16.28
C ASP A 340 -19.79 33.52 16.88
N ASP A 341 -20.85 34.10 16.32
CA ASP A 341 -21.39 35.43 16.65
C ASP A 341 -22.40 35.30 17.81
N SER A 342 -21.91 34.81 18.95
CA SER A 342 -22.75 34.72 20.13
C SER A 342 -23.12 36.10 20.70
N VAL A 343 -24.39 36.23 21.11
CA VAL A 343 -25.07 37.48 21.49
C VAL A 343 -24.31 38.26 22.58
N PHE A 344 -24.37 39.61 22.54
CA PHE A 344 -23.94 40.53 23.62
C PHE A 344 -24.23 39.95 25.02
N GLY A 345 -23.20 39.48 25.72
CA GLY A 345 -23.32 38.87 27.06
C GLY A 345 -22.87 37.41 27.14
N ASP A 346 -22.38 36.83 26.05
CA ASP A 346 -21.74 35.53 26.05
C ASP A 346 -20.43 35.49 26.88
N PRO A 347 -20.22 34.49 27.75
CA PRO A 347 -18.93 34.29 28.41
C PRO A 347 -17.73 34.00 27.48
N ARG A 348 -17.95 33.58 26.22
CA ARG A 348 -16.95 33.20 25.19
C ARG A 348 -16.18 34.40 24.58
N GLY A 349 -16.82 35.56 24.52
CA GLY A 349 -16.26 36.78 23.88
C GLY A 349 -16.60 36.90 22.38
N TYR A 350 -16.32 38.06 21.79
CA TYR A 350 -16.63 38.34 20.37
C TYR A 350 -15.65 37.66 19.42
N ASN A 351 -16.16 37.06 18.33
CA ASN A 351 -15.39 36.42 17.26
C ASN A 351 -14.32 35.44 17.76
N SER A 352 -14.67 34.53 18.67
CA SER A 352 -13.72 33.51 19.10
C SER A 352 -13.45 32.46 18.04
N GLY A 353 -14.51 32.05 17.33
CA GLY A 353 -14.48 30.90 16.43
C GLY A 353 -14.47 29.58 17.19
N SER A 354 -14.83 28.50 16.50
CA SER A 354 -14.93 27.14 17.03
C SER A 354 -14.59 26.11 15.95
N SER A 355 -14.25 24.90 16.37
CA SER A 355 -14.09 23.74 15.49
C SER A 355 -14.72 22.52 16.16
N TYR A 356 -15.23 21.61 15.34
CA TYR A 356 -15.99 20.45 15.81
C TYR A 356 -15.45 19.22 15.12
N VAL A 357 -15.07 18.20 15.89
CA VAL A 357 -14.76 16.86 15.37
C VAL A 357 -15.98 15.99 15.66
N VAL A 358 -16.45 15.26 14.64
CA VAL A 358 -17.61 14.37 14.72
C VAL A 358 -17.12 12.96 14.46
N PHE A 359 -17.44 12.05 15.39
CA PHE A 359 -16.94 10.68 15.27
C PHE A 359 -17.72 9.83 14.26
N GLY A 360 -16.99 9.05 13.49
CA GLY A 360 -17.49 8.01 12.60
C GLY A 360 -18.21 6.89 13.36
N LYS A 361 -18.97 6.06 12.63
CA LYS A 361 -19.60 4.83 13.17
C LYS A 361 -20.25 3.99 12.08
N ALA A 362 -20.29 2.68 12.34
CA ALA A 362 -20.90 1.67 11.46
C ALA A 362 -22.35 1.92 10.98
N SER A 363 -23.21 2.58 11.78
CA SER A 363 -24.61 2.82 11.37
C SER A 363 -25.37 3.78 12.30
N GLY A 364 -26.54 4.21 11.82
CA GLY A 364 -27.51 4.97 12.61
C GLY A 364 -27.21 6.46 12.64
N PHE A 365 -26.69 7.01 11.55
CA PHE A 365 -26.69 8.44 11.31
C PHE A 365 -28.13 8.92 11.11
N ASP A 366 -28.49 9.98 11.82
CA ASP A 366 -29.70 10.73 11.52
C ASP A 366 -29.41 11.64 10.33
N ALA A 367 -30.43 11.95 9.51
CA ALA A 367 -30.30 12.88 8.38
C ALA A 367 -29.70 14.25 8.77
N VAL A 368 -29.86 14.64 10.04
CA VAL A 368 -29.30 15.88 10.59
C VAL A 368 -28.71 15.59 11.97
N MET A 369 -27.45 15.94 12.16
CA MET A 369 -26.77 15.97 13.44
C MET A 369 -26.51 17.43 13.85
N ASN A 370 -26.87 17.80 15.08
CA ASN A 370 -26.52 19.13 15.59
C ASN A 370 -25.17 19.05 16.30
N LEU A 371 -24.23 19.90 15.91
CA LEU A 371 -22.89 20.00 16.50
C LEU A 371 -22.92 20.44 17.99
N SER A 372 -24.05 20.98 18.46
CA SER A 372 -24.28 21.27 19.88
C SER A 372 -24.60 20.02 20.73
N ASP A 373 -24.90 18.88 20.09
CA ASP A 373 -25.17 17.60 20.75
C ASP A 373 -23.88 16.77 20.98
N LEU A 374 -22.70 17.30 20.61
CA LEU A 374 -21.41 16.65 20.86
C LEU A 374 -21.10 16.62 22.36
N ASP A 375 -20.80 15.44 22.89
CA ASP A 375 -20.62 15.20 24.32
C ASP A 375 -19.32 14.46 24.70
N GLY A 376 -18.42 14.27 23.74
CA GLY A 376 -17.17 13.54 23.90
C GLY A 376 -17.27 12.04 23.60
N SER A 377 -18.48 11.49 23.41
CA SER A 377 -18.69 10.09 22.96
C SER A 377 -19.08 9.97 21.49
N ASN A 378 -19.41 11.08 20.85
CA ASN A 378 -19.84 11.19 19.45
C ASN A 378 -19.10 12.32 18.71
N GLY A 379 -17.97 12.76 19.28
CA GLY A 379 -17.21 13.92 18.84
C GLY A 379 -17.06 14.97 19.92
N PHE A 380 -16.35 16.05 19.60
CA PHE A 380 -16.00 17.12 20.53
C PHE A 380 -15.93 18.49 19.86
N ARG A 381 -15.87 19.54 20.69
CA ARG A 381 -15.80 20.94 20.27
C ARG A 381 -14.56 21.60 20.86
N LEU A 382 -13.83 22.35 20.03
CA LEU A 382 -12.77 23.26 20.43
C LEU A 382 -13.21 24.72 20.23
N ASP A 383 -12.97 25.57 21.22
CA ASP A 383 -13.31 26.99 21.18
C ASP A 383 -12.06 27.88 21.17
N GLY A 384 -12.04 28.86 20.28
CA GLY A 384 -10.96 29.84 20.19
C GLY A 384 -10.99 30.87 21.31
N LYS A 385 -9.89 31.64 21.41
CA LYS A 385 -9.83 32.80 22.32
C LYS A 385 -10.63 33.97 21.74
N THR A 386 -10.96 35.00 22.53
CA THR A 386 -11.68 36.18 22.01
C THR A 386 -10.92 36.87 20.87
N ASN A 387 -11.57 37.09 19.72
CA ASN A 387 -11.00 37.58 18.45
C ASN A 387 -9.96 36.67 17.78
N ASP A 388 -9.92 35.39 18.15
CA ASP A 388 -9.00 34.42 17.55
C ASP A 388 -9.44 33.98 16.15
N TRP A 389 -10.76 33.84 15.97
CA TRP A 389 -11.40 33.29 14.76
C TRP A 389 -10.87 31.88 14.46
N LEU A 390 -10.87 31.02 15.47
CA LEU A 390 -10.48 29.62 15.35
C LEU A 390 -11.35 28.87 14.33
N GLY A 391 -10.74 27.98 13.55
CA GLY A 391 -11.45 27.20 12.53
C GLY A 391 -11.55 27.94 11.20
N VAL A 392 -10.58 28.82 10.88
CA VAL A 392 -10.47 29.39 9.52
C VAL A 392 -9.95 28.36 8.52
N SER A 393 -9.13 27.41 9.00
CA SER A 393 -8.61 26.25 8.29
C SER A 393 -8.53 25.09 9.29
N VAL A 394 -8.85 23.87 8.84
CA VAL A 394 -8.88 22.63 9.64
C VAL A 394 -8.41 21.50 8.74
N SER A 395 -7.72 20.52 9.31
CA SER A 395 -7.26 19.32 8.59
C SER A 395 -6.97 18.19 9.58
N ALA A 396 -7.00 16.95 9.09
CA ALA A 396 -6.25 15.86 9.71
C ALA A 396 -4.77 16.25 9.76
N ALA A 397 -4.12 15.86 10.84
CA ALA A 397 -2.67 15.99 11.03
C ALA A 397 -1.94 14.65 10.85
N GLY A 398 -2.67 13.52 10.87
CA GLY A 398 -2.07 12.19 10.99
C GLY A 398 -1.60 11.93 12.43
N ASP A 399 -0.82 10.88 12.65
CA ASP A 399 -0.28 10.50 13.96
C ASP A 399 1.07 11.20 14.20
N VAL A 400 1.02 12.50 14.56
CA VAL A 400 2.25 13.32 14.63
C VAL A 400 3.09 13.04 15.88
N ASN A 401 2.53 12.31 16.85
CA ASN A 401 3.22 11.86 18.07
C ASN A 401 3.47 10.35 18.12
N GLY A 402 3.03 9.58 17.11
CA GLY A 402 3.24 8.13 17.00
C GLY A 402 2.53 7.31 18.07
N ASP A 403 1.42 7.81 18.64
CA ASP A 403 0.69 7.12 19.71
C ASP A 403 -0.39 6.15 19.21
N GLY A 404 -0.54 6.06 17.88
CA GLY A 404 -1.47 5.20 17.16
C GLY A 404 -2.87 5.77 17.02
N PHE A 405 -3.06 7.07 17.27
CA PHE A 405 -4.32 7.78 17.05
C PHE A 405 -4.10 8.99 16.13
N ASP A 406 -5.02 9.23 15.20
CA ASP A 406 -4.90 10.40 14.34
C ASP A 406 -5.12 11.70 15.11
N ASP A 407 -4.33 12.71 14.77
CA ASP A 407 -4.40 14.05 15.33
C ASP A 407 -5.10 15.02 14.38
N VAL A 408 -5.48 16.19 14.90
CA VAL A 408 -6.05 17.27 14.07
C VAL A 408 -5.34 18.60 14.28
N ILE A 409 -5.15 19.33 13.18
CA ILE A 409 -4.59 20.68 13.18
C ILE A 409 -5.65 21.73 12.80
N ILE A 410 -5.70 22.81 13.57
CA ILE A 410 -6.72 23.86 13.47
C ILE A 410 -6.04 25.23 13.47
N ALA A 411 -6.29 26.02 12.44
CA ALA A 411 -5.78 27.38 12.35
C ALA A 411 -6.75 28.41 12.94
N ALA A 412 -6.19 29.46 13.54
CA ALA A 412 -6.92 30.66 13.90
C ALA A 412 -6.40 31.89 13.16
N PHE A 413 -7.31 32.78 12.76
CA PHE A 413 -6.96 33.98 12.00
C PHE A 413 -6.02 34.91 12.77
N SER A 414 -5.96 34.84 14.09
CA SER A 414 -5.09 35.70 14.90
C SER A 414 -3.60 35.30 14.86
N GLY A 415 -3.28 34.14 14.28
CA GLY A 415 -1.91 33.62 14.12
C GLY A 415 -1.51 32.60 15.19
N SER A 416 -2.46 32.03 15.93
CA SER A 416 -2.26 30.83 16.74
C SER A 416 -2.83 29.65 15.97
N ASN A 417 -2.09 28.55 15.86
CA ASN A 417 -2.61 27.28 15.38
C ASN A 417 -2.57 26.25 16.51
N TYR A 418 -3.41 25.24 16.41
CA TYR A 418 -3.64 24.32 17.50
C TYR A 418 -3.60 22.89 16.98
N VAL A 419 -2.84 22.03 17.65
CA VAL A 419 -2.87 20.58 17.44
C VAL A 419 -3.66 19.96 18.59
N VAL A 420 -4.62 19.10 18.26
CA VAL A 420 -5.38 18.31 19.23
C VAL A 420 -5.02 16.86 19.00
N PHE A 421 -4.43 16.25 20.03
CA PHE A 421 -4.01 14.86 19.95
C PHE A 421 -5.17 13.88 20.08
N GLY A 422 -5.12 12.83 19.26
CA GLY A 422 -5.99 11.68 19.27
C GLY A 422 -5.90 10.90 20.59
N LYS A 423 -6.92 10.08 20.87
CA LYS A 423 -6.97 9.15 22.02
C LYS A 423 -8.27 8.38 22.07
N ALA A 424 -8.22 7.19 22.66
CA ALA A 424 -9.39 6.33 22.86
C ALA A 424 -10.59 6.94 23.64
N SER A 425 -10.36 7.92 24.54
CA SER A 425 -11.45 8.55 25.31
C SER A 425 -11.03 9.82 26.04
N GLY A 426 -12.01 10.55 26.59
CA GLY A 426 -11.75 11.69 27.47
C GLY A 426 -11.77 13.04 26.76
N PHE A 427 -12.57 13.16 25.70
CA PHE A 427 -12.81 14.41 24.98
C PHE A 427 -13.86 15.32 25.65
N ASP A 428 -14.46 14.88 26.75
CA ASP A 428 -15.60 15.46 27.46
C ASP A 428 -15.26 16.57 28.49
N THR A 429 -14.00 17.01 28.58
CA THR A 429 -13.58 18.08 29.53
C THR A 429 -12.56 18.99 28.86
N PRO A 430 -12.48 20.30 29.19
CA PRO A 430 -11.96 21.30 28.26
C PRO A 430 -10.61 20.85 27.69
N LEU A 431 -10.63 20.58 26.39
CA LEU A 431 -9.47 20.10 25.65
C LEU A 431 -8.34 21.12 25.80
N VAL A 432 -7.13 20.63 25.97
CA VAL A 432 -5.93 21.45 26.05
C VAL A 432 -5.14 21.15 24.78
N PRO A 433 -5.37 21.88 23.68
CA PRO A 433 -4.54 21.72 22.50
C PRO A 433 -3.13 22.23 22.77
N MET A 434 -2.18 21.71 22.01
CA MET A 434 -0.86 22.31 21.85
C MET A 434 -0.98 23.54 20.96
N GLU A 435 -0.33 24.65 21.33
CA GLU A 435 -0.37 25.88 20.54
C GLU A 435 0.94 26.02 19.72
N LEU A 436 0.80 26.11 18.40
CA LEU A 436 1.88 26.47 17.48
C LEU A 436 1.93 27.99 17.33
N ASN A 437 3.07 28.58 17.68
CA ASN A 437 3.30 30.01 17.82
C ASN A 437 4.46 30.51 16.94
N GLY A 438 4.71 31.82 16.94
CA GLY A 438 6.01 32.35 16.51
C GLY A 438 6.16 32.67 15.03
N PHE A 439 5.06 32.68 14.29
CA PHE A 439 5.02 33.05 12.87
C PHE A 439 5.62 34.43 12.58
N THR A 440 6.22 34.54 11.40
CA THR A 440 6.55 35.80 10.74
C THR A 440 5.64 35.95 9.53
N GLY A 441 4.72 36.93 9.51
CA GLY A 441 3.76 37.06 8.41
C GLY A 441 2.46 37.78 8.80
N PHE A 442 1.49 37.84 7.89
CA PHE A 442 0.11 38.25 8.23
C PHE A 442 -0.65 37.07 8.86
N SER A 443 -1.61 37.39 9.70
CA SER A 443 -2.43 36.42 10.43
C SER A 443 -3.57 35.92 9.54
N GLY A 444 -3.74 34.59 9.43
CA GLY A 444 -4.66 33.91 8.51
C GLY A 444 -4.07 32.60 7.98
N ALA A 445 -3.62 31.73 8.88
CA ALA A 445 -2.88 30.53 8.51
C ALA A 445 -3.78 29.49 7.83
N GLU A 446 -3.28 28.87 6.78
CA GLU A 446 -3.78 27.59 6.24
C GLU A 446 -2.96 26.46 6.84
N VAL A 447 -3.60 25.34 7.15
CA VAL A 447 -2.94 24.19 7.80
C VAL A 447 -3.35 22.89 7.11
N SER A 448 -2.43 21.93 7.10
CA SER A 448 -2.68 20.55 6.69
C SER A 448 -1.67 19.62 7.38
N GLY A 449 -1.99 18.33 7.48
CA GLY A 449 -0.95 17.30 7.55
C GLY A 449 -0.13 17.31 6.26
N ALA A 450 1.16 17.04 6.37
CA ALA A 450 2.09 16.94 5.26
C ALA A 450 2.42 15.48 4.91
N GLY A 451 1.99 14.51 5.74
CA GLY A 451 2.51 13.15 5.72
C GLY A 451 3.90 13.07 6.35
N ASP A 452 4.57 11.93 6.27
CA ASP A 452 5.96 11.78 6.71
C ASP A 452 6.91 12.25 5.60
N VAL A 453 7.20 13.55 5.58
CA VAL A 453 8.02 14.15 4.51
C VAL A 453 9.51 13.86 4.67
N ASN A 454 9.89 13.31 5.83
CA ASN A 454 11.27 13.17 6.25
C ASN A 454 11.72 11.71 6.48
N GLY A 455 10.76 10.79 6.51
CA GLY A 455 10.95 9.35 6.65
C GLY A 455 11.26 8.89 8.07
N ASP A 456 10.83 9.62 9.10
CA ASP A 456 11.06 9.25 10.49
C ASP A 456 9.93 8.41 11.12
N GLY A 457 8.89 8.11 10.34
CA GLY A 457 7.73 7.34 10.75
C GLY A 457 6.67 8.13 11.51
N PHE A 458 6.80 9.45 11.59
CA PHE A 458 5.80 10.33 12.20
C PHE A 458 5.21 11.26 11.14
N ASP A 459 3.91 11.52 11.23
CA ASP A 459 3.29 12.50 10.35
C ASP A 459 3.78 13.93 10.65
N ASP A 460 4.02 14.70 9.59
CA ASP A 460 4.50 16.07 9.68
C ASP A 460 3.37 17.09 9.43
N LEU A 461 3.60 18.34 9.85
CA LEU A 461 2.63 19.42 9.71
C LEU A 461 3.10 20.47 8.71
N ILE A 462 2.19 20.95 7.86
CA ILE A 462 2.42 22.10 6.99
C ILE A 462 1.52 23.27 7.36
N ILE A 463 2.13 24.45 7.49
CA ILE A 463 1.44 25.69 7.83
C ILE A 463 1.79 26.81 6.85
N GLY A 464 0.80 27.29 6.10
CA GLY A 464 0.90 28.46 5.24
C GLY A 464 0.60 29.75 6.00
N ALA A 465 1.47 30.75 5.88
CA ALA A 465 1.29 32.09 6.44
C ALA A 465 1.35 33.13 5.30
N PRO A 466 0.20 33.42 4.66
CA PRO A 466 0.21 34.24 3.45
C PRO A 466 0.70 35.66 3.70
N GLY A 467 1.53 36.13 2.76
CA GLY A 467 2.04 37.50 2.74
C GLY A 467 0.94 38.52 2.41
N GLY A 468 1.27 39.82 2.55
CA GLY A 468 0.30 40.86 2.23
C GLY A 468 0.79 42.29 2.41
N LEU A 469 -0.06 43.25 2.04
CA LEU A 469 0.20 44.68 2.21
C LEU A 469 -0.38 45.19 3.54
N TYR A 470 0.47 45.76 4.39
CA TYR A 470 0.03 46.44 5.62
C TYR A 470 0.14 47.98 5.50
N ASP A 471 -0.87 48.70 6.01
CA ASP A 471 -0.86 50.15 6.14
C ASP A 471 -0.13 50.58 7.43
N ASP A 472 1.13 50.99 7.29
CA ASP A 472 1.83 51.69 8.36
C ASP A 472 1.25 53.10 8.49
N SER A 473 0.27 53.24 9.40
CA SER A 473 -0.48 54.48 9.69
C SER A 473 0.37 55.72 10.00
N TYR A 474 1.70 55.58 10.08
CA TYR A 474 2.66 56.66 10.27
C TYR A 474 3.22 57.28 8.95
N ASP A 475 3.19 56.56 7.82
CA ASP A 475 3.77 57.02 6.54
C ASP A 475 2.79 56.95 5.33
N GLN A 476 1.59 56.37 5.49
CA GLN A 476 0.64 56.15 4.37
C GLN A 476 1.27 55.43 3.17
N GLN A 477 2.26 54.56 3.42
CA GLN A 477 2.95 53.78 2.40
C GLN A 477 2.66 52.30 2.67
N LEU A 478 2.10 51.60 1.67
CA LEU A 478 1.80 50.18 1.78
C LEU A 478 3.12 49.40 1.81
N LYS A 479 3.39 48.67 2.89
CA LYS A 479 4.56 47.80 3.00
C LYS A 479 4.15 46.35 2.74
N TYR A 480 4.86 45.70 1.82
CA TYR A 480 4.71 44.28 1.54
C TYR A 480 5.45 43.45 2.59
N VAL A 481 4.76 42.47 3.16
CA VAL A 481 5.32 41.40 3.99
C VAL A 481 5.27 40.13 3.13
N PRO A 482 6.40 39.45 2.89
CA PRO A 482 6.39 38.18 2.15
C PRO A 482 5.61 37.11 2.90
N GLY A 483 5.08 36.14 2.16
CA GLY A 483 4.48 34.93 2.75
C GLY A 483 5.56 33.92 3.14
N TYR A 484 5.21 33.04 4.07
CA TYR A 484 6.05 31.96 4.57
C TYR A 484 5.24 30.69 4.66
N THR A 485 5.89 29.55 4.48
CA THR A 485 5.35 28.24 4.82
C THR A 485 6.29 27.56 5.78
N TYR A 486 5.73 26.82 6.73
CA TYR A 486 6.46 26.12 7.77
C TYR A 486 6.15 24.64 7.65
N ILE A 487 7.19 23.81 7.66
CA ILE A 487 7.08 22.37 7.88
C ILE A 487 7.56 22.10 9.30
N VAL A 488 6.81 21.33 10.06
CA VAL A 488 7.16 20.93 11.43
C VAL A 488 7.19 19.42 11.45
N PHE A 489 8.31 18.85 11.90
CA PHE A 489 8.44 17.40 11.95
C PHE A 489 7.74 16.82 13.18
N GLY A 490 7.02 15.71 12.99
CA GLY A 490 6.48 14.88 14.05
C GLY A 490 7.59 14.30 14.94
N ASN A 491 7.23 13.73 16.08
CA ASN A 491 8.10 12.88 16.90
C ASN A 491 7.35 12.32 18.11
N SER A 492 7.91 11.29 18.72
CA SER A 492 7.35 10.62 19.91
C SER A 492 7.12 11.51 21.15
N ASP A 493 7.73 12.71 21.25
CA ASP A 493 7.51 13.68 22.35
C ASP A 493 6.78 14.96 21.85
N PHE A 494 6.12 14.90 20.69
CA PHE A 494 5.57 16.10 20.05
C PHE A 494 4.50 16.78 20.90
N ASP A 495 3.67 15.99 21.58
CA ASP A 495 2.60 16.52 22.44
C ASP A 495 3.10 17.13 23.75
N ASN A 496 4.38 16.91 24.09
CA ASN A 496 4.98 17.24 25.38
C ASN A 496 4.04 16.83 26.52
N SER A 497 3.27 15.76 26.27
CA SER A 497 2.73 14.98 27.34
C SER A 497 3.95 14.44 28.03
N ASP A 498 3.99 14.56 29.36
CA ASP A 498 4.78 13.61 30.10
C ASP A 498 4.20 12.21 29.73
N ILE A 499 4.61 11.61 28.59
CA ILE A 499 4.86 10.17 28.56
C ILE A 499 5.61 9.97 29.86
N GLN A 500 5.06 9.17 30.78
CA GLN A 500 5.79 8.88 32.00
C GLN A 500 7.07 8.18 31.56
N VAL A 501 8.14 8.95 31.38
CA VAL A 501 9.46 8.42 31.15
C VAL A 501 9.81 7.72 32.45
N ASP A 502 9.70 6.40 32.42
CA ASP A 502 9.95 5.58 33.58
C ASP A 502 11.42 5.71 34.01
N PHE A 503 12.30 5.99 33.03
CA PHE A 503 13.74 6.13 33.19
C PHE A 503 14.29 7.35 32.44
N ILE A 504 14.47 8.47 33.15
CA ILE A 504 15.05 9.71 32.59
C ILE A 504 16.55 9.80 32.88
N GLY A 505 17.30 9.97 31.80
CA GLY A 505 18.73 10.23 31.68
C GLY A 505 19.25 11.51 32.33
N THR A 506 20.56 11.54 32.55
CA THR A 506 21.34 12.74 32.85
C THR A 506 22.33 13.00 31.73
N PRO A 507 23.01 14.16 31.69
CA PRO A 507 24.05 14.41 30.68
C PRO A 507 25.35 13.61 30.83
N GLY A 508 25.32 12.42 31.44
CA GLY A 508 26.46 11.51 31.41
C GLY A 508 26.04 10.07 31.68
N ASP A 509 26.94 9.14 31.36
CA ASP A 509 26.69 7.70 31.25
C ASP A 509 25.82 7.10 32.38
N ASP A 510 24.57 6.83 32.04
CA ASP A 510 23.54 6.25 32.88
C ASP A 510 23.30 4.76 32.57
N ILE A 511 22.70 4.06 33.54
CA ILE A 511 22.36 2.64 33.39
C ILE A 511 20.93 2.43 33.90
N PHE A 512 20.05 2.09 32.96
CA PHE A 512 18.65 1.79 33.22
C PHE A 512 18.37 0.30 33.12
N THR A 513 17.34 -0.14 33.84
CA THR A 513 16.94 -1.54 33.87
C THR A 513 15.46 -1.59 34.21
N GLY A 514 14.65 -1.86 33.20
CA GLY A 514 13.21 -2.02 33.28
C GLY A 514 12.77 -3.39 33.79
N THR A 515 11.50 -3.67 33.53
CA THR A 515 10.79 -4.85 33.96
C THR A 515 10.24 -5.64 32.76
N SER A 516 9.06 -6.22 32.88
CA SER A 516 8.41 -6.92 31.77
C SER A 516 7.11 -6.20 31.38
N ALA A 517 7.01 -4.92 31.73
CA ALA A 517 5.88 -4.06 31.42
C ALA A 517 6.32 -3.15 30.26
N ALA A 518 5.38 -2.47 29.60
CA ALA A 518 5.73 -1.40 28.67
C ALA A 518 6.28 -0.22 29.48
N GLU A 519 7.54 0.15 29.22
CA GLU A 519 8.26 1.22 29.91
C GLU A 519 8.96 2.15 28.91
N ASN A 520 9.12 3.42 29.27
CA ASN A 520 9.79 4.40 28.40
C ASN A 520 11.15 4.82 28.98
N PHE A 521 12.19 4.77 28.15
CA PHE A 521 13.57 5.09 28.51
C PHE A 521 14.10 6.25 27.67
N GLU A 522 14.71 7.23 28.34
CA GLU A 522 15.45 8.32 27.70
C GLU A 522 16.88 8.35 28.25
N GLY A 523 17.90 8.14 27.42
CA GLY A 523 19.31 8.23 27.78
C GLY A 523 19.78 9.68 27.96
N GLY A 524 19.35 10.57 27.06
CA GLY A 524 19.69 11.98 27.12
C GLY A 524 21.04 12.27 26.49
N ALA A 525 22.11 12.46 27.26
CA ALA A 525 23.43 12.66 26.66
C ALA A 525 24.48 11.90 27.46
N GLY A 526 25.42 11.26 26.79
CA GLY A 526 26.35 10.35 27.44
C GLY A 526 26.32 8.99 26.76
N ASN A 527 27.12 8.06 27.26
CA ASN A 527 27.10 6.70 26.74
C ASN A 527 26.24 5.85 27.66
N ASP A 528 24.95 5.81 27.38
CA ASP A 528 23.90 5.28 28.22
C ASP A 528 23.63 3.80 27.93
N ARG A 529 23.16 3.08 28.95
CA ARG A 529 22.84 1.66 28.84
C ARG A 529 21.44 1.38 29.32
N MET A 530 20.56 1.01 28.39
CA MET A 530 19.15 0.70 28.64
C MET A 530 18.89 -0.79 28.52
N ILE A 531 18.07 -1.36 29.40
CA ILE A 531 17.77 -2.79 29.43
C ILE A 531 16.27 -2.96 29.71
N GLY A 532 15.50 -3.35 28.70
CA GLY A 532 14.04 -3.53 28.80
C GLY A 532 13.64 -4.65 29.74
N ARG A 533 14.06 -5.88 29.42
CA ARG A 533 13.62 -7.16 30.05
C ARG A 533 12.19 -7.60 29.70
N GLY A 534 11.62 -6.99 28.66
CA GLY A 534 10.48 -7.46 27.88
C GLY A 534 9.26 -6.56 28.00
N GLY A 535 8.26 -6.77 27.14
CA GLY A 535 7.13 -5.84 27.02
C GLY A 535 7.35 -4.80 25.93
N ALA A 536 6.30 -4.01 25.66
CA ALA A 536 6.32 -2.98 24.63
C ALA A 536 7.06 -1.72 25.08
N ASP A 537 8.35 -1.86 25.31
CA ASP A 537 9.25 -0.77 25.73
C ASP A 537 9.54 0.21 24.58
N SER A 538 9.68 1.49 24.91
CA SER A 538 10.21 2.52 24.01
C SER A 538 11.57 3.01 24.52
N PHE A 539 12.57 3.10 23.64
CA PHE A 539 13.91 3.55 23.96
C PHE A 539 14.32 4.73 23.10
N ASP A 540 14.84 5.78 23.72
CA ASP A 540 15.57 6.88 23.10
C ASP A 540 17.00 6.93 23.71
N GLY A 541 18.01 6.70 22.88
CA GLY A 541 19.43 6.82 23.23
C GLY A 541 19.86 8.24 23.58
N GLY A 542 19.38 9.22 22.81
CA GLY A 542 19.84 10.60 22.90
C GLY A 542 21.17 10.80 22.18
N ALA A 543 22.15 11.44 22.82
CA ALA A 543 23.42 11.78 22.19
C ALA A 543 24.61 11.01 22.77
N ASN A 544 25.53 10.61 21.88
CA ASN A 544 26.72 9.77 22.10
C ASN A 544 26.42 8.27 21.94
N ASP A 545 27.39 7.40 22.30
CA ASP A 545 27.29 5.98 21.92
C ASP A 545 26.55 5.18 23.01
N ASP A 546 25.34 4.75 22.70
CA ASP A 546 24.38 4.12 23.58
C ASP A 546 24.25 2.61 23.36
N THR A 547 23.74 1.91 24.38
CA THR A 547 23.52 0.46 24.33
C THR A 547 22.15 0.10 24.86
N ILE A 548 21.27 -0.30 23.96
CA ILE A 548 19.90 -0.76 24.22
C ILE A 548 19.88 -2.28 24.23
N ARG A 549 19.17 -2.90 25.19
CA ARG A 549 19.15 -4.36 25.38
C ARG A 549 17.72 -4.86 25.55
N VAL A 550 17.27 -5.70 24.63
CA VAL A 550 15.93 -6.28 24.61
C VAL A 550 15.97 -7.79 24.83
N SER A 551 14.97 -8.34 25.52
CA SER A 551 14.89 -9.79 25.80
C SER A 551 13.88 -10.55 24.93
N ASP A 552 13.03 -9.80 24.24
CA ASP A 552 12.07 -10.23 23.23
C ASP A 552 11.99 -9.12 22.17
N LEU A 553 11.19 -9.34 21.13
CA LEU A 553 11.00 -8.41 20.02
C LEU A 553 9.63 -7.71 20.12
N ASP A 554 9.03 -7.68 21.32
CA ASP A 554 7.70 -7.07 21.53
C ASP A 554 7.81 -5.55 21.82
N PHE A 555 9.02 -4.97 21.75
CA PHE A 555 9.25 -3.54 21.97
C PHE A 555 8.43 -2.66 21.02
N HIS A 556 8.13 -1.45 21.48
CA HIS A 556 7.39 -0.46 20.70
C HIS A 556 8.33 0.31 19.76
N LEU A 557 9.41 0.88 20.29
CA LEU A 557 10.38 1.69 19.55
C LEU A 557 11.80 1.54 20.12
N VAL A 558 12.81 1.59 19.25
CA VAL A 558 14.23 1.66 19.58
C VAL A 558 14.84 2.75 18.70
N ASP A 559 15.14 3.90 19.29
CA ASP A 559 15.92 4.96 18.67
C ASP A 559 17.29 5.05 19.36
N GLY A 560 18.36 4.89 18.59
CA GLY A 560 19.73 5.04 19.10
C GLY A 560 20.19 6.49 19.23
N GLY A 561 19.60 7.41 18.47
CA GLY A 561 19.97 8.81 18.44
C GLY A 561 21.36 9.09 17.84
N GLY A 562 22.04 10.11 18.34
CA GLY A 562 23.26 10.61 17.75
C GLY A 562 24.53 9.91 18.24
N GLY A 563 25.01 8.86 17.57
CA GLY A 563 26.16 8.12 18.10
C GLY A 563 26.73 7.02 17.22
N ASN A 564 27.19 5.96 17.89
CA ASN A 564 27.39 4.63 17.33
C ASN A 564 26.69 3.66 18.27
N ASP A 565 25.43 3.41 17.97
CA ASP A 565 24.48 2.88 18.93
C ASP A 565 24.29 1.39 18.73
N THR A 566 24.03 0.69 19.83
CA THR A 566 23.99 -0.76 19.84
C THR A 566 22.65 -1.28 20.33
N LEU A 567 21.91 -1.98 19.46
CA LEU A 567 20.77 -2.81 19.85
C LEU A 567 21.23 -4.24 20.11
N GLY A 568 21.09 -4.69 21.36
CA GLY A 568 21.51 -6.00 21.85
C GLY A 568 20.35 -6.94 22.12
N LEU A 569 20.44 -8.14 21.57
CA LEU A 569 19.48 -9.23 21.71
C LEU A 569 19.88 -10.16 22.86
N ASP A 570 19.31 -9.96 24.06
CA ASP A 570 19.63 -10.76 25.25
C ASP A 570 18.82 -12.10 25.31
N GLY A 571 17.79 -12.26 24.48
CA GLY A 571 16.99 -13.49 24.32
C GLY A 571 17.67 -14.56 23.44
N SER A 572 17.06 -15.75 23.34
CA SER A 572 17.58 -16.89 22.56
C SER A 572 16.59 -17.35 21.50
N GLY A 573 17.02 -17.58 20.25
CA GLY A 573 16.12 -18.00 19.18
C GLY A 573 15.27 -16.85 18.63
N MET A 574 15.70 -15.61 18.84
CA MET A 574 15.00 -14.42 18.36
C MET A 574 15.30 -14.22 16.88
N ASN A 575 14.29 -13.84 16.10
CA ASN A 575 14.40 -13.58 14.67
C ASN A 575 14.04 -12.12 14.41
N LEU A 576 15.06 -11.25 14.35
CA LEU A 576 14.89 -9.85 14.01
C LEU A 576 14.88 -9.74 12.48
N VAL A 577 13.73 -9.38 11.90
CA VAL A 577 13.54 -9.24 10.46
C VAL A 577 13.39 -7.76 10.17
N LEU A 578 14.34 -7.19 9.44
CA LEU A 578 14.30 -5.77 9.02
C LEU A 578 13.67 -5.58 7.64
N VAL A 579 13.35 -6.68 6.96
CA VAL A 579 12.93 -6.66 5.57
C VAL A 579 11.43 -6.43 5.43
N ASP A 580 11.06 -5.44 4.63
CA ASP A 580 9.73 -5.38 4.02
C ASP A 580 9.67 -6.29 2.79
N TYR A 581 8.92 -7.39 2.90
CA TYR A 581 8.61 -8.24 1.73
C TYR A 581 7.14 -8.24 1.38
N LEU A 582 6.25 -7.83 2.30
CA LEU A 582 4.80 -7.93 2.20
C LEU A 582 4.17 -7.09 3.32
N GLU A 583 3.14 -6.30 3.01
CA GLU A 583 2.32 -5.44 3.91
C GLU A 583 1.65 -6.15 5.13
N ASN A 584 2.04 -7.38 5.49
CA ASN A 584 1.35 -8.20 6.49
C ASN A 584 2.26 -9.02 7.42
N LEU A 585 3.56 -8.70 7.54
CA LEU A 585 4.41 -9.30 8.57
C LEU A 585 5.03 -8.22 9.45
N VAL A 586 5.01 -8.47 10.76
CA VAL A 586 5.36 -7.53 11.86
C VAL A 586 6.58 -6.69 11.51
N ASP A 587 6.30 -5.42 11.25
CA ASP A 587 7.23 -4.41 10.81
C ASP A 587 8.17 -3.97 11.95
N PHE A 588 9.47 -4.08 11.71
CA PHE A 588 10.52 -3.53 12.58
C PHE A 588 11.28 -2.39 11.93
N GLN A 589 11.08 -2.12 10.63
CA GLN A 589 11.80 -1.07 9.91
C GLN A 589 11.40 0.31 10.45
N HIS A 590 10.12 0.49 10.82
CA HIS A 590 9.62 1.70 11.47
C HIS A 590 9.76 1.70 13.01
N LYS A 591 10.35 0.65 13.59
CA LYS A 591 10.54 0.54 15.05
C LYS A 591 11.99 0.68 15.49
N ILE A 592 12.94 0.64 14.57
CA ILE A 592 14.37 0.72 14.89
C ILE A 592 15.00 1.81 14.03
N THR A 593 15.44 2.88 14.66
CA THR A 593 16.11 4.01 14.02
C THR A 593 17.45 4.29 14.68
N ASP A 594 18.39 4.85 13.90
CA ASP A 594 19.72 5.27 14.37
C ASP A 594 20.52 4.21 15.14
N ILE A 595 20.56 2.98 14.61
CA ILE A 595 21.38 1.88 15.14
C ILE A 595 22.48 1.45 14.16
N GLU A 596 23.74 1.63 14.54
CA GLU A 596 24.89 1.19 13.73
C GLU A 596 25.37 -0.24 14.08
N THR A 597 25.00 -0.77 15.25
CA THR A 597 25.42 -2.09 15.70
C THR A 597 24.26 -2.96 16.20
N ILE A 598 24.09 -4.13 15.58
CA ILE A 598 23.23 -5.20 16.11
C ILE A 598 24.11 -6.24 16.81
N ASP A 599 23.95 -6.38 18.12
CA ASP A 599 24.59 -7.44 18.92
C ASP A 599 23.59 -8.60 19.10
N LEU A 600 23.77 -9.68 18.34
CA LEU A 600 22.96 -10.91 18.44
C LEU A 600 23.17 -11.65 19.77
N GLY A 601 24.07 -11.17 20.63
CA GLY A 601 24.21 -11.62 22.00
C GLY A 601 25.00 -12.93 22.12
N SER A 602 24.78 -13.63 23.23
CA SER A 602 25.47 -14.90 23.55
C SER A 602 24.55 -15.96 24.13
N ALA A 603 23.24 -15.71 24.07
CA ALA A 603 22.22 -16.49 24.76
C ALA A 603 21.66 -17.65 23.91
N GLY A 604 21.89 -17.69 22.60
CA GLY A 604 21.37 -18.75 21.73
C GLY A 604 21.56 -18.48 20.24
N ASP A 605 20.63 -19.02 19.45
CA ASP A 605 20.61 -19.10 17.97
C ASP A 605 19.76 -17.95 17.41
N ASN A 606 20.27 -16.71 17.51
CA ASN A 606 19.53 -15.53 17.06
C ASN A 606 19.80 -15.26 15.57
N THR A 607 18.79 -14.77 14.87
CA THR A 607 18.83 -14.51 13.43
C THR A 607 18.54 -13.03 13.16
N LEU A 608 19.35 -12.41 12.30
CA LEU A 608 19.08 -11.11 11.67
C LEU A 608 18.81 -11.33 10.18
N THR A 609 17.66 -10.87 9.69
CA THR A 609 17.34 -10.86 8.26
C THR A 609 17.32 -9.43 7.76
N LEU A 610 18.05 -9.14 6.67
CA LEU A 610 18.20 -7.78 6.14
C LEU A 610 18.22 -7.72 4.61
N THR A 611 17.95 -6.54 4.06
CA THR A 611 18.20 -6.17 2.66
C THR A 611 19.32 -5.14 2.54
N VAL A 612 19.61 -4.75 1.29
CA VAL A 612 20.50 -3.61 1.03
C VAL A 612 19.90 -2.29 1.53
N GLN A 613 18.58 -2.16 1.50
CA GLN A 613 17.85 -0.93 1.85
C GLN A 613 17.80 -0.76 3.36
N ASP A 614 17.53 -1.83 4.11
CA ASP A 614 17.54 -1.83 5.59
C ASP A 614 18.89 -1.35 6.14
N VAL A 615 20.01 -1.73 5.51
CA VAL A 615 21.37 -1.30 5.93
C VAL A 615 21.63 0.18 5.63
N ILE A 616 20.89 0.75 4.68
CA ILE A 616 20.94 2.18 4.36
C ILE A 616 20.07 2.98 5.33
N ASP A 617 18.91 2.44 5.71
CA ASP A 617 17.87 3.19 6.43
C ASP A 617 17.95 3.07 7.95
N ILE A 618 18.49 1.96 8.48
CA ILE A 618 18.57 1.72 9.94
C ILE A 618 19.40 2.78 10.71
N SER A 619 20.20 3.60 10.01
CA SER A 619 20.98 4.68 10.62
C SER A 619 21.20 5.84 9.65
N ASN A 620 20.94 7.06 10.13
CA ASN A 620 21.21 8.28 9.37
C ASN A 620 22.71 8.67 9.31
N SER A 621 23.57 7.98 10.07
CA SER A 621 24.96 8.39 10.28
C SER A 621 25.91 7.74 9.26
N THR A 622 25.66 6.47 8.93
CA THR A 622 26.43 5.71 7.94
C THR A 622 25.60 4.62 7.28
N ASN A 623 25.86 4.33 6.00
CA ASN A 623 25.35 3.12 5.33
C ASN A 623 26.15 1.86 5.74
N THR A 624 26.57 1.77 7.01
CA THR A 624 27.38 0.67 7.54
C THR A 624 26.76 0.06 8.78
N LEU A 625 26.27 -1.17 8.65
CA LEU A 625 25.78 -1.96 9.77
C LEU A 625 26.87 -2.92 10.28
N THR A 626 27.13 -2.89 11.58
CA THR A 626 27.99 -3.89 12.25
C THR A 626 27.12 -4.93 12.95
N VAL A 627 27.41 -6.21 12.72
CA VAL A 627 26.72 -7.32 13.36
C VAL A 627 27.70 -8.10 14.22
N GLU A 628 27.45 -8.12 15.52
CA GLU A 628 28.18 -8.93 16.49
C GLU A 628 27.35 -10.17 16.88
N GLY A 629 28.03 -11.26 17.25
CA GLY A 629 27.37 -12.51 17.61
C GLY A 629 28.33 -13.70 17.75
N GLY A 630 27.79 -14.82 18.18
CA GLY A 630 28.45 -16.12 18.31
C GLY A 630 28.34 -17.01 17.07
N ALA A 631 28.85 -18.24 17.18
CA ALA A 631 28.83 -19.22 16.08
C ALA A 631 27.52 -19.98 15.93
N ASP A 632 26.57 -19.72 16.82
CA ASP A 632 25.23 -20.26 16.78
C ASP A 632 24.24 -19.22 16.18
N ASP A 633 24.69 -18.00 15.88
CA ASP A 633 23.85 -16.92 15.33
C ASP A 633 23.96 -16.83 13.80
N HIS A 634 22.94 -16.24 13.17
CA HIS A 634 22.80 -16.20 11.72
C HIS A 634 22.47 -14.80 11.18
N VAL A 635 23.03 -14.48 10.01
CA VAL A 635 22.60 -13.34 9.18
C VAL A 635 22.11 -13.85 7.82
N ILE A 636 20.90 -13.44 7.45
CA ILE A 636 20.21 -13.83 6.21
C ILE A 636 19.99 -12.59 5.34
N GLY A 637 20.01 -12.76 4.01
CA GLY A 637 19.82 -11.68 3.04
C GLY A 637 21.07 -11.35 2.21
N LEU A 638 22.13 -12.15 2.35
CA LEU A 638 23.40 -11.96 1.65
C LEU A 638 23.58 -12.89 0.44
N SER A 639 22.61 -13.77 0.17
CA SER A 639 22.69 -14.79 -0.89
C SER A 639 22.65 -14.23 -2.33
N SER A 640 22.22 -12.98 -2.54
CA SER A 640 22.14 -12.33 -3.87
C SER A 640 22.72 -10.91 -3.85
N GLY A 641 23.47 -10.52 -4.88
CA GLY A 641 23.92 -9.13 -5.08
C GLY A 641 25.12 -8.65 -4.24
N TRP A 642 25.37 -9.25 -3.07
CA TRP A 642 26.47 -8.86 -2.18
C TRP A 642 27.86 -9.30 -2.67
N THR A 643 28.86 -8.47 -2.39
CA THR A 643 30.28 -8.78 -2.63
C THR A 643 31.00 -9.03 -1.30
N ASP A 644 31.56 -10.23 -1.12
CA ASP A 644 32.44 -10.58 0.01
C ASP A 644 33.85 -10.00 -0.18
N ASN A 645 34.22 -9.05 0.69
CA ASN A 645 35.53 -8.40 0.72
C ASN A 645 36.50 -9.06 1.71
N GLY A 646 36.15 -10.24 2.23
CA GLY A 646 36.92 -11.02 3.18
C GLY A 646 36.93 -10.41 4.58
N ILE A 647 37.76 -11.00 5.45
CA ILE A 647 37.84 -10.63 6.87
C ILE A 647 38.74 -9.41 7.04
N GLN A 648 38.21 -8.36 7.66
CA GLN A 648 38.87 -7.10 8.00
C GLN A 648 38.60 -6.73 9.46
N ASN A 649 39.65 -6.60 10.26
CA ASN A 649 39.58 -6.27 11.69
C ASN A 649 38.67 -7.20 12.52
N GLY A 650 38.57 -8.49 12.14
CA GLY A 650 37.75 -9.49 12.86
C GLY A 650 36.33 -9.65 12.34
N PHE A 651 35.92 -8.83 11.37
CA PHE A 651 34.62 -8.90 10.72
C PHE A 651 34.78 -9.35 9.27
N ARG A 652 33.94 -10.25 8.80
CA ARG A 652 33.74 -10.53 7.38
C ARG A 652 32.90 -9.38 6.79
N VAL A 653 33.42 -8.73 5.76
CA VAL A 653 32.84 -7.48 5.23
C VAL A 653 32.16 -7.74 3.90
N PHE A 654 30.88 -7.42 3.82
CA PHE A 654 30.07 -7.48 2.61
C PHE A 654 29.71 -6.08 2.13
N THR A 655 29.69 -5.88 0.81
CA THR A 655 29.28 -4.60 0.20
C THR A 655 28.34 -4.82 -0.97
N GLN A 656 27.31 -4.00 -1.07
CA GLN A 656 26.40 -3.90 -2.21
C GLN A 656 25.97 -2.45 -2.36
N SER A 657 26.09 -1.87 -3.56
CA SER A 657 25.84 -0.43 -3.78
C SER A 657 26.63 0.46 -2.78
N SER A 658 25.97 1.33 -2.02
CA SER A 658 26.57 2.13 -0.93
C SER A 658 26.61 1.40 0.42
N ALA A 659 25.81 0.33 0.58
CA ALA A 659 25.68 -0.41 1.83
C ALA A 659 26.91 -1.27 2.14
N THR A 660 27.31 -1.28 3.42
CA THR A 660 28.38 -2.11 3.95
C THR A 660 27.91 -2.86 5.19
N VAL A 661 27.97 -4.20 5.19
CA VAL A 661 27.70 -4.99 6.39
C VAL A 661 28.98 -5.62 6.91
N ARG A 662 29.25 -5.47 8.19
CA ARG A 662 30.44 -6.00 8.88
C ARG A 662 29.99 -7.05 9.88
N ILE A 663 30.14 -8.32 9.53
CA ILE A 663 29.62 -9.43 10.34
C ILE A 663 30.77 -10.09 11.09
N ALA A 664 30.65 -10.31 12.40
CA ALA A 664 31.66 -11.02 13.16
C ALA A 664 31.95 -12.39 12.53
N ASP A 665 33.23 -12.77 12.36
CA ASP A 665 33.65 -14.00 11.65
C ASP A 665 33.10 -15.31 12.27
N ALA A 666 32.57 -15.24 13.49
CA ALA A 666 31.91 -16.37 14.13
C ALA A 666 30.48 -16.58 13.63
N VAL A 667 29.75 -15.51 13.30
CA VAL A 667 28.34 -15.53 12.90
C VAL A 667 28.21 -16.16 11.52
N ASP A 668 27.25 -17.06 11.38
CA ASP A 668 27.00 -17.77 10.13
C ASP A 668 26.16 -16.91 9.16
N THR A 669 26.33 -17.13 7.86
CA THR A 669 25.69 -16.30 6.82
C THR A 669 25.14 -17.16 5.68
N ASP A 670 24.02 -16.75 5.08
CA ASP A 670 23.47 -17.37 3.86
C ASP A 670 24.30 -17.11 2.58
N PHE A 671 25.41 -16.38 2.69
CA PHE A 671 26.27 -16.04 1.56
C PHE A 671 26.90 -17.27 0.88
N VAL A 672 26.56 -17.50 -0.39
CA VAL A 672 27.07 -18.64 -1.18
C VAL A 672 28.34 -18.28 -1.96
N ALA A 673 29.51 -18.49 -1.35
CA ALA A 673 30.80 -18.24 -2.00
C ALA A 673 31.01 -19.12 -3.27
N ASN A 674 30.97 -18.49 -4.45
CA ASN A 674 31.15 -19.10 -5.78
C ASN A 674 29.99 -19.98 -6.28
N GLY A 675 28.76 -19.82 -5.76
CA GLY A 675 27.56 -20.49 -6.30
C GLY A 675 27.56 -22.02 -6.15
N ASN A 676 28.37 -22.58 -5.27
CA ASN A 676 28.40 -24.02 -5.00
C ASN A 676 27.77 -24.32 -3.63
N ILE A 677 26.62 -24.99 -3.62
CA ILE A 677 25.99 -25.51 -2.40
C ILE A 677 26.58 -26.89 -2.07
N ASN A 678 27.13 -27.06 -0.86
CA ASN A 678 27.59 -28.36 -0.39
C ASN A 678 26.45 -29.07 0.35
N LEU A 679 25.84 -30.09 -0.26
CA LEU A 679 24.72 -30.82 0.33
C LEU A 679 25.03 -31.53 1.68
N SER A 680 26.30 -31.63 2.06
CA SER A 680 26.69 -32.17 3.37
C SER A 680 26.69 -31.15 4.50
N THR A 681 26.57 -29.86 4.19
CA THR A 681 26.50 -28.76 5.15
C THR A 681 25.09 -28.20 5.29
N LEU A 682 24.08 -28.85 4.71
CA LEU A 682 22.68 -28.47 4.88
C LEU A 682 22.30 -28.49 6.37
N ASP A 683 21.85 -27.35 6.87
CA ASP A 683 21.50 -27.10 8.27
C ASP A 683 20.02 -26.72 8.46
N GLY A 684 19.33 -26.37 7.38
CA GLY A 684 17.96 -25.86 7.41
C GLY A 684 17.83 -24.43 6.92
N LEU A 685 18.90 -23.65 6.98
CA LEU A 685 18.96 -22.25 6.54
C LEU A 685 19.52 -22.16 5.12
N ASN A 686 20.59 -22.89 4.82
CA ASN A 686 21.14 -22.99 3.46
C ASN A 686 20.54 -24.15 2.62
N GLY A 687 19.40 -24.67 3.09
CA GLY A 687 18.66 -25.79 2.52
C GLY A 687 18.57 -26.98 3.47
N PHE A 688 17.75 -27.97 3.11
CA PHE A 688 17.50 -29.16 3.95
C PHE A 688 17.33 -30.43 3.13
N ARG A 689 17.42 -31.57 3.81
CA ARG A 689 17.24 -32.89 3.21
C ARG A 689 15.90 -33.51 3.59
N LEU A 690 15.15 -33.96 2.59
CA LEU A 690 13.98 -34.82 2.77
C LEU A 690 14.36 -36.31 2.76
N ASN A 691 13.96 -37.05 3.79
CA ASN A 691 14.14 -38.49 3.90
C ASN A 691 12.82 -39.23 3.60
N GLY A 692 12.89 -40.17 2.66
CA GLY A 692 11.80 -41.10 2.35
C GLY A 692 11.44 -42.02 3.54
N VAL A 693 10.27 -42.64 3.45
CA VAL A 693 9.69 -43.44 4.55
C VAL A 693 10.30 -44.83 4.66
N ASN A 694 10.29 -45.63 3.58
CA ASN A 694 10.91 -46.95 3.57
C ASN A 694 11.93 -47.11 2.44
N ASP A 695 12.81 -48.10 2.60
CA ASP A 695 13.70 -48.55 1.54
C ASP A 695 12.88 -48.94 0.29
N PHE A 696 13.38 -48.54 -0.88
CA PHE A 696 12.78 -48.82 -2.20
C PHE A 696 11.45 -48.12 -2.52
N ASP A 697 10.94 -47.23 -1.67
CA ASP A 697 9.75 -46.43 -2.00
C ASP A 697 10.02 -45.44 -3.17
N SER A 698 11.30 -45.12 -3.41
CA SER A 698 11.76 -44.16 -4.43
C SER A 698 11.11 -42.77 -4.29
N SER A 699 10.95 -42.29 -3.05
CA SER A 699 10.60 -40.89 -2.80
C SER A 699 11.58 -39.95 -3.52
N GLY A 700 11.05 -38.93 -4.19
CA GLY A 700 11.83 -38.05 -5.07
C GLY A 700 11.98 -38.60 -6.49
N TRP A 701 11.17 -39.58 -6.89
CA TRP A 701 11.12 -40.06 -8.28
C TRP A 701 10.64 -38.96 -9.23
N SER A 702 9.69 -38.15 -8.77
CA SER A 702 9.21 -36.92 -9.41
C SER A 702 9.00 -35.90 -8.29
N VAL A 703 9.43 -34.66 -8.51
CA VAL A 703 9.32 -33.54 -7.57
C VAL A 703 8.94 -32.31 -8.39
N SER A 704 8.06 -31.48 -7.84
CA SER A 704 7.72 -30.16 -8.40
C SER A 704 7.43 -29.19 -7.26
N ASN A 705 7.38 -27.89 -7.56
CA ASN A 705 6.65 -26.98 -6.67
C ASN A 705 5.20 -27.44 -6.62
N ALA A 706 4.52 -27.18 -5.52
CA ALA A 706 3.09 -27.40 -5.38
C ALA A 706 2.31 -26.09 -5.37
N GLY A 707 3.01 -24.94 -5.36
CA GLY A 707 2.39 -23.64 -5.09
C GLY A 707 1.93 -23.53 -3.63
N ASP A 708 1.21 -22.49 -3.25
CA ASP A 708 0.69 -22.33 -1.89
C ASP A 708 -0.63 -23.09 -1.71
N VAL A 709 -0.55 -24.38 -1.36
CA VAL A 709 -1.75 -25.23 -1.29
C VAL A 709 -2.53 -25.04 0.02
N ASN A 710 -1.92 -24.40 1.02
CA ASN A 710 -2.52 -24.17 2.34
C ASN A 710 -2.86 -22.70 2.62
N GLY A 711 -2.53 -21.78 1.72
CA GLY A 711 -2.85 -20.35 1.82
C GLY A 711 -2.08 -19.64 2.92
N ASP A 712 -0.82 -20.02 3.16
CA ASP A 712 0.04 -19.38 4.15
C ASP A 712 1.06 -18.39 3.58
N GLY A 713 1.00 -18.14 2.27
CA GLY A 713 1.85 -17.24 1.53
C GLY A 713 3.19 -17.86 1.09
N PHE A 714 3.44 -19.14 1.37
CA PHE A 714 4.68 -19.82 0.99
C PHE A 714 4.44 -21.00 0.04
N ASP A 715 5.17 -21.03 -1.07
CA ASP A 715 5.16 -22.17 -1.99
C ASP A 715 5.54 -23.50 -1.30
N ASP A 716 4.74 -24.52 -1.59
CA ASP A 716 4.90 -25.89 -1.11
C ASP A 716 5.67 -26.78 -2.09
N VAL A 717 6.01 -28.00 -1.67
CA VAL A 717 6.68 -28.99 -2.51
C VAL A 717 5.90 -30.31 -2.56
N ILE A 718 5.65 -30.81 -3.78
CA ILE A 718 5.09 -32.15 -3.99
C ILE A 718 6.16 -33.17 -4.39
N ILE A 719 6.13 -34.35 -3.75
CA ILE A 719 7.10 -35.43 -3.90
C ILE A 719 6.40 -36.76 -4.21
N GLY A 720 6.72 -37.36 -5.35
CA GLY A 720 6.26 -38.69 -5.77
C GLY A 720 7.11 -39.84 -5.24
N ALA A 721 6.45 -40.94 -4.85
CA ALA A 721 7.06 -42.20 -4.41
C ALA A 721 6.30 -43.42 -4.98
N PRO A 722 6.45 -43.73 -6.28
CA PRO A 722 5.57 -44.66 -6.99
C PRO A 722 5.69 -46.12 -6.55
N PHE A 723 6.78 -46.49 -5.89
CA PHE A 723 7.01 -47.87 -5.43
C PHE A 723 6.69 -48.07 -3.95
N ALA A 724 6.13 -47.06 -3.29
CA ALA A 724 5.66 -47.17 -1.93
C ALA A 724 4.61 -48.28 -1.78
N ASN A 725 4.73 -49.05 -0.70
CA ASN A 725 3.87 -50.22 -0.45
C ASN A 725 2.85 -49.98 0.68
N LEU A 726 2.51 -48.73 0.96
CA LEU A 726 1.72 -48.32 2.14
C LEU A 726 0.26 -48.80 2.09
N SER A 727 -0.33 -48.95 0.89
CA SER A 727 -1.72 -49.43 0.70
C SER A 727 -1.79 -50.75 -0.09
N GLY A 728 -0.67 -51.48 -0.18
CA GLY A 728 -0.52 -52.70 -0.97
C GLY A 728 0.74 -52.65 -1.84
N ASN A 729 1.10 -53.78 -2.46
CA ASN A 729 2.31 -53.83 -3.28
C ASN A 729 2.22 -52.85 -4.46
N TYR A 730 3.22 -51.98 -4.61
CA TYR A 730 3.30 -50.95 -5.65
C TYR A 730 2.05 -50.06 -5.71
N SER A 731 1.43 -49.75 -4.57
CA SER A 731 0.31 -48.81 -4.53
C SER A 731 0.76 -47.40 -4.92
N GLY A 732 2.01 -47.05 -4.60
CA GLY A 732 2.54 -45.70 -4.73
C GLY A 732 1.92 -44.74 -3.70
N THR A 733 2.50 -43.54 -3.61
CA THR A 733 2.03 -42.42 -2.79
C THR A 733 2.70 -41.13 -3.24
N SER A 734 2.10 -39.98 -2.90
CA SER A 734 2.77 -38.67 -2.96
C SER A 734 2.76 -38.02 -1.59
N TYR A 735 3.61 -37.00 -1.41
CA TYR A 735 3.71 -36.18 -0.21
C TYR A 735 3.71 -34.72 -0.62
N VAL A 736 2.97 -33.89 0.10
CA VAL A 736 3.10 -32.42 0.03
C VAL A 736 3.78 -31.99 1.32
N VAL A 737 4.82 -31.17 1.21
CA VAL A 737 5.55 -30.59 2.34
C VAL A 737 5.31 -29.10 2.30
N PHE A 738 4.81 -28.53 3.40
CA PHE A 738 4.48 -27.11 3.42
C PHE A 738 5.73 -26.22 3.44
N GLY A 739 5.66 -25.15 2.67
CA GLY A 739 6.53 -24.00 2.72
C GLY A 739 6.44 -23.29 4.06
N LYS A 740 7.39 -22.40 4.31
CA LYS A 740 7.40 -21.44 5.43
C LYS A 740 8.63 -20.56 5.33
N ALA A 741 8.53 -19.34 5.86
CA ALA A 741 9.63 -18.37 5.90
C ALA A 741 10.93 -18.96 6.51
N PHE A 742 10.85 -19.68 7.63
CA PHE A 742 12.02 -20.17 8.36
C PHE A 742 11.78 -21.44 9.19
N GLY A 743 12.85 -22.00 9.76
CA GLY A 743 12.77 -23.10 10.72
C GLY A 743 12.65 -24.49 10.09
N PHE A 744 13.16 -24.70 8.88
CA PHE A 744 13.42 -26.05 8.40
C PHE A 744 14.57 -26.65 9.21
N ASN A 745 14.43 -27.92 9.58
CA ASN A 745 15.58 -28.66 10.10
C ASN A 745 16.45 -29.10 8.92
N ALA A 746 17.77 -29.18 9.12
CA ALA A 746 18.74 -29.83 8.22
C ALA A 746 18.23 -31.13 7.58
N THR A 747 17.40 -31.88 8.31
CA THR A 747 16.77 -33.11 7.83
C THR A 747 15.33 -33.19 8.30
N MET A 748 14.41 -33.43 7.37
CA MET A 748 13.00 -33.73 7.64
C MET A 748 12.66 -35.13 7.10
N ASN A 749 11.90 -35.92 7.86
CA ASN A 749 11.45 -37.24 7.44
C ASN A 749 10.00 -37.17 6.97
N LEU A 750 9.70 -37.66 5.75
CA LEU A 750 8.35 -37.66 5.18
C LEU A 750 7.34 -38.49 6.00
N SER A 751 7.81 -39.38 6.88
CA SER A 751 6.96 -40.12 7.82
C SER A 751 6.42 -39.25 8.96
N GLY A 752 6.98 -38.05 9.15
CA GLY A 752 6.61 -37.10 10.21
C GLY A 752 5.54 -36.10 9.79
N LEU A 753 5.04 -36.16 8.56
CA LEU A 753 3.97 -35.27 8.10
C LEU A 753 2.68 -35.53 8.88
N ASP A 754 2.10 -34.48 9.44
CA ASP A 754 0.97 -34.55 10.37
C ASP A 754 -0.24 -33.70 9.99
N GLY A 755 -0.17 -32.98 8.86
CA GLY A 755 -1.21 -32.05 8.42
C GLY A 755 -0.92 -30.58 8.72
N THR A 756 0.03 -30.29 9.61
CA THR A 756 0.47 -28.92 9.94
C THR A 756 1.78 -28.53 9.25
N ASN A 757 2.52 -29.50 8.72
CA ASN A 757 3.81 -29.33 8.04
C ASN A 757 3.83 -30.04 6.67
N GLY A 758 2.64 -30.31 6.14
CA GLY A 758 2.41 -31.12 4.97
C GLY A 758 1.62 -32.39 5.27
N PHE A 759 1.30 -33.14 4.22
CA PHE A 759 0.44 -34.33 4.29
C PHE A 759 0.81 -35.37 3.24
N ARG A 760 0.29 -36.59 3.42
CA ARG A 760 0.48 -37.70 2.49
C ARG A 760 -0.77 -37.96 1.66
N LEU A 761 -0.59 -38.15 0.35
CA LEU A 761 -1.60 -38.53 -0.63
C LEU A 761 -1.49 -40.02 -0.98
N GLY A 762 -2.44 -40.84 -0.50
CA GLY A 762 -2.47 -42.29 -0.73
C GLY A 762 -3.44 -42.72 -1.84
N SER A 763 -3.02 -43.64 -2.71
CA SER A 763 -3.86 -44.16 -3.82
C SER A 763 -5.00 -45.08 -3.38
N GLY A 764 -4.85 -45.79 -2.27
CA GLY A 764 -5.86 -46.70 -1.72
C GLY A 764 -5.97 -48.07 -2.41
N ALA A 765 -5.23 -48.34 -3.50
CA ALA A 765 -5.23 -49.62 -4.20
C ALA A 765 -3.81 -50.11 -4.57
N ALA A 766 -3.62 -51.43 -4.60
CA ALA A 766 -2.35 -52.06 -4.94
C ALA A 766 -2.13 -52.07 -6.46
N GLY A 767 -0.93 -51.70 -6.91
CA GLY A 767 -0.55 -51.68 -8.32
C GLY A 767 -0.68 -50.33 -9.02
N ASP A 768 -1.43 -49.38 -8.46
CA ASP A 768 -1.72 -48.07 -9.06
C ASP A 768 -0.47 -47.24 -9.37
N SER A 769 0.62 -47.44 -8.61
CA SER A 769 1.88 -46.71 -8.77
C SER A 769 1.72 -45.19 -8.71
N SER A 770 0.84 -44.69 -7.84
CA SER A 770 0.60 -43.24 -7.65
C SER A 770 1.86 -42.49 -7.24
N GLY A 771 1.98 -41.24 -7.69
CA GLY A 771 3.20 -40.45 -7.50
C GLY A 771 4.29 -40.78 -8.52
N TRP A 772 3.91 -41.39 -9.66
CA TRP A 772 4.82 -41.64 -10.77
C TRP A 772 5.27 -40.33 -11.43
N SER A 773 4.35 -39.36 -11.51
CA SER A 773 4.57 -37.99 -11.97
C SER A 773 3.72 -37.08 -11.08
N VAL A 774 4.28 -35.95 -10.65
CA VAL A 774 3.59 -34.93 -9.84
C VAL A 774 3.93 -33.54 -10.37
N SER A 775 3.02 -32.58 -10.19
CA SER A 775 3.22 -31.17 -10.57
C SER A 775 2.30 -30.25 -9.76
N ASN A 776 2.66 -28.96 -9.62
CA ASN A 776 1.68 -27.90 -9.42
C ASN A 776 0.70 -27.93 -10.61
N ALA A 777 -0.59 -27.83 -10.31
CA ALA A 777 -1.68 -27.74 -11.27
C ALA A 777 -2.17 -26.30 -11.49
N GLY A 778 -1.73 -25.33 -10.66
CA GLY A 778 -2.27 -23.98 -10.60
C GLY A 778 -3.60 -23.94 -9.85
N ASP A 779 -4.32 -22.82 -9.90
CA ASP A 779 -5.66 -22.67 -9.31
C ASP A 779 -6.74 -23.17 -10.30
N VAL A 780 -6.99 -24.48 -10.29
CA VAL A 780 -7.91 -25.12 -11.25
C VAL A 780 -9.37 -24.81 -10.92
N ASN A 781 -9.67 -24.50 -9.66
CA ASN A 781 -11.02 -24.19 -9.19
C ASN A 781 -11.29 -22.70 -8.91
N GLY A 782 -10.32 -21.82 -9.10
CA GLY A 782 -10.44 -20.36 -8.96
C GLY A 782 -10.74 -19.91 -7.54
N ASP A 783 -10.21 -20.61 -6.53
CA ASP A 783 -10.38 -20.23 -5.12
C ASP A 783 -9.22 -19.43 -4.52
N GLY A 784 -8.22 -19.10 -5.36
CA GLY A 784 -7.03 -18.33 -5.02
C GLY A 784 -5.90 -19.15 -4.42
N LEU A 785 -6.01 -20.49 -4.39
CA LEU A 785 -5.00 -21.39 -3.86
C LEU A 785 -4.49 -22.34 -4.94
N ASP A 786 -3.21 -22.70 -4.88
CA ASP A 786 -2.66 -23.65 -5.84
C ASP A 786 -3.16 -25.08 -5.57
N ASP A 787 -3.39 -25.81 -6.67
CA ASP A 787 -3.77 -27.22 -6.67
C ASP A 787 -2.62 -28.13 -7.10
N VAL A 788 -2.75 -29.43 -6.85
CA VAL A 788 -1.73 -30.41 -7.26
C VAL A 788 -2.29 -31.52 -8.13
N ILE A 789 -1.50 -31.94 -9.14
CA ILE A 789 -1.82 -33.08 -10.00
C ILE A 789 -0.87 -34.27 -9.77
N ILE A 790 -1.46 -35.46 -9.66
CA ILE A 790 -0.76 -36.71 -9.36
C ILE A 790 -1.10 -37.78 -10.39
N GLY A 791 -0.07 -38.38 -11.01
CA GLY A 791 -0.18 -39.48 -11.95
C GLY A 791 -0.09 -40.87 -11.30
N ALA A 792 -0.98 -41.79 -11.71
CA ALA A 792 -1.03 -43.19 -11.30
C ALA A 792 -1.25 -44.13 -12.51
N PRO A 793 -0.20 -44.38 -13.31
CA PRO A 793 -0.32 -45.10 -14.59
C PRO A 793 -0.67 -46.59 -14.47
N GLY A 794 -0.59 -47.17 -13.27
CA GLY A 794 -0.96 -48.56 -13.02
C GLY A 794 -2.43 -48.74 -12.62
N ALA A 795 -3.22 -47.67 -12.51
CA ALA A 795 -4.62 -47.77 -12.11
C ALA A 795 -5.46 -48.52 -13.17
N ASP A 796 -6.35 -49.41 -12.72
CA ASP A 796 -7.07 -50.36 -13.58
C ASP A 796 -8.56 -49.99 -13.84
N ARG A 797 -8.95 -48.71 -13.73
CA ARG A 797 -10.36 -48.28 -13.68
C ARG A 797 -11.16 -48.64 -14.94
N ASN A 798 -10.57 -48.44 -16.12
CA ASN A 798 -11.17 -48.72 -17.43
C ASN A 798 -10.52 -49.92 -18.14
N GLY A 799 -9.85 -50.79 -17.36
CA GLY A 799 -9.11 -51.97 -17.83
C GLY A 799 -7.69 -51.99 -17.31
N ASN A 800 -6.99 -53.12 -17.48
CA ASN A 800 -5.63 -53.28 -16.96
C ASN A 800 -4.71 -52.14 -17.43
N ASN A 801 -4.05 -51.45 -16.51
CA ASN A 801 -3.19 -50.30 -16.72
C ASN A 801 -3.81 -49.22 -17.63
N SER A 802 -5.11 -48.95 -17.49
CA SER A 802 -5.71 -47.79 -18.16
C SER A 802 -5.09 -46.48 -17.67
N GLY A 803 -4.65 -46.47 -16.40
CA GLY A 803 -4.07 -45.33 -15.72
C GLY A 803 -5.12 -44.30 -15.29
N SER A 804 -4.76 -43.53 -14.28
CA SER A 804 -5.55 -42.39 -13.78
C SER A 804 -4.61 -41.25 -13.37
N SER A 805 -5.14 -40.02 -13.39
CA SER A 805 -4.55 -38.86 -12.71
C SER A 805 -5.54 -38.32 -11.68
N TYR A 806 -5.05 -37.53 -10.73
CA TYR A 806 -5.84 -36.94 -9.66
C TYR A 806 -5.44 -35.49 -9.50
N VAL A 807 -6.42 -34.58 -9.52
CA VAL A 807 -6.24 -33.19 -9.10
C VAL A 807 -6.77 -33.08 -7.68
N VAL A 808 -6.01 -32.46 -6.79
CA VAL A 808 -6.38 -32.26 -5.38
C VAL A 808 -6.35 -30.77 -5.10
N PHE A 809 -7.47 -30.26 -4.57
CA PHE A 809 -7.60 -28.82 -4.36
C PHE A 809 -6.86 -28.31 -3.12
N GLY A 810 -6.30 -27.11 -3.22
CA GLY A 810 -5.80 -26.30 -2.12
C GLY A 810 -6.90 -25.98 -1.10
N ARG A 811 -6.51 -25.59 0.13
CA ARG A 811 -7.44 -25.06 1.16
C ARG A 811 -6.74 -24.56 2.42
N THR A 812 -7.28 -23.47 2.96
CA THR A 812 -6.88 -22.88 4.26
C THR A 812 -7.37 -23.63 5.50
N SER A 813 -8.40 -24.48 5.37
CA SER A 813 -8.97 -25.21 6.52
C SER A 813 -8.06 -26.30 7.12
N GLY A 814 -6.84 -26.45 6.61
CA GLY A 814 -5.85 -27.43 7.02
C GLY A 814 -6.08 -28.81 6.41
N PHE A 815 -5.03 -29.64 6.43
CA PHE A 815 -5.04 -31.00 5.89
C PHE A 815 -4.91 -32.03 7.01
N ASP A 816 -5.54 -33.19 6.83
CA ASP A 816 -5.19 -34.37 7.64
C ASP A 816 -3.80 -34.88 7.21
N ALA A 817 -3.04 -35.46 8.14
CA ALA A 817 -1.77 -36.14 7.85
C ALA A 817 -1.82 -37.12 6.67
N VAL A 818 -3.01 -37.69 6.39
CA VAL A 818 -3.23 -38.65 5.32
C VAL A 818 -4.54 -38.36 4.61
N MET A 819 -4.47 -37.96 3.35
CA MET A 819 -5.58 -37.88 2.44
C MET A 819 -5.56 -39.08 1.48
N ASN A 820 -6.71 -39.72 1.26
CA ASN A 820 -6.82 -40.82 0.30
C ASN A 820 -7.46 -40.33 -1.00
N LEU A 821 -6.78 -40.53 -2.13
CA LEU A 821 -7.22 -40.11 -3.47
C LEU A 821 -8.55 -40.78 -3.91
N SER A 822 -8.90 -41.91 -3.30
CA SER A 822 -10.22 -42.53 -3.52
C SER A 822 -11.39 -41.77 -2.90
N GLY A 823 -11.12 -40.79 -2.03
CA GLY A 823 -12.11 -39.95 -1.35
C GLY A 823 -12.42 -38.63 -2.06
N LEU A 824 -11.82 -38.38 -3.23
CA LEU A 824 -12.11 -37.21 -4.03
C LEU A 824 -13.56 -37.22 -4.51
N ASP A 825 -14.26 -36.11 -4.34
CA ASP A 825 -15.71 -36.00 -4.57
C ASP A 825 -16.14 -34.82 -5.45
N GLY A 826 -15.19 -34.06 -5.99
CA GLY A 826 -15.43 -32.87 -6.78
C GLY A 826 -15.39 -31.56 -5.98
N THR A 827 -15.44 -31.63 -4.64
CA THR A 827 -15.30 -30.45 -3.75
C THR A 827 -13.91 -30.32 -3.14
N ASN A 828 -13.09 -31.37 -3.24
CA ASN A 828 -11.73 -31.45 -2.68
C ASN A 828 -10.73 -31.98 -3.72
N GLY A 829 -11.09 -31.85 -5.00
CA GLY A 829 -10.40 -32.44 -6.13
C GLY A 829 -11.23 -33.50 -6.86
N PHE A 830 -10.68 -34.01 -7.96
CA PHE A 830 -11.33 -34.97 -8.85
C PHE A 830 -10.34 -35.93 -9.49
N ARG A 831 -10.86 -37.05 -10.02
CA ARG A 831 -10.08 -38.08 -10.72
C ARG A 831 -10.27 -38.02 -12.22
N LEU A 832 -9.19 -38.20 -12.97
CA LEU A 832 -9.13 -38.27 -14.43
C LEU A 832 -8.79 -39.70 -14.86
N ASP A 833 -9.72 -40.41 -15.50
CA ASP A 833 -9.54 -41.81 -15.89
C ASP A 833 -9.15 -41.95 -17.37
N GLY A 834 -8.14 -42.80 -17.66
CA GLY A 834 -7.75 -43.15 -19.02
C GLY A 834 -8.83 -43.96 -19.76
N GLY A 835 -8.94 -43.79 -21.07
CA GLY A 835 -10.08 -44.32 -21.85
C GLY A 835 -10.04 -45.82 -22.17
N ALA A 836 -8.89 -46.49 -22.13
CA ALA A 836 -8.80 -47.93 -22.45
C ALA A 836 -7.68 -48.68 -21.69
N ALA A 837 -7.75 -50.02 -21.68
CA ALA A 837 -6.69 -50.87 -21.15
C ALA A 837 -5.35 -50.64 -21.86
N ASP A 838 -4.26 -50.71 -21.09
CA ASP A 838 -2.86 -50.50 -21.48
C ASP A 838 -2.54 -49.09 -21.99
N ASP A 839 -3.39 -48.09 -21.73
CA ASP A 839 -3.16 -46.69 -22.12
C ASP A 839 -2.09 -46.01 -21.25
N PHE A 840 -1.96 -46.42 -19.97
CA PHE A 840 -1.07 -45.83 -18.97
C PHE A 840 -1.24 -44.30 -18.81
N SER A 841 -2.49 -43.83 -18.72
CA SER A 841 -2.77 -42.41 -18.42
C SER A 841 -2.15 -42.00 -17.08
N GLY A 842 -1.73 -40.73 -16.97
CA GLY A 842 -1.03 -40.24 -15.77
C GLY A 842 0.44 -40.66 -15.69
N ARG A 843 1.05 -41.11 -16.79
CA ARG A 843 2.50 -41.37 -16.83
C ARG A 843 3.32 -40.08 -16.76
N PHE A 844 2.82 -39.01 -17.37
CA PHE A 844 3.34 -37.65 -17.26
C PHE A 844 2.15 -36.71 -17.07
N VAL A 845 2.25 -35.83 -16.08
CA VAL A 845 1.25 -34.80 -15.75
C VAL A 845 1.96 -33.48 -15.52
N SER A 846 1.29 -32.38 -15.81
CA SER A 846 1.74 -31.00 -15.53
C SER A 846 0.53 -30.09 -15.39
N GLY A 847 0.68 -28.97 -14.68
CA GLY A 847 -0.14 -27.79 -14.92
C GLY A 847 0.07 -27.28 -16.35
N ALA A 848 -0.99 -26.75 -16.94
CA ALA A 848 -1.00 -26.17 -18.28
C ALA A 848 -1.04 -24.63 -18.26
N GLY A 849 -1.39 -24.02 -17.12
CA GLY A 849 -1.75 -22.60 -17.05
C GLY A 849 -3.15 -22.37 -17.65
N ASP A 850 -3.57 -21.13 -17.82
CA ASP A 850 -4.85 -20.79 -18.45
C ASP A 850 -4.69 -20.78 -19.98
N VAL A 851 -4.82 -21.96 -20.61
CA VAL A 851 -4.61 -22.08 -22.06
C VAL A 851 -5.81 -21.60 -22.87
N ASN A 852 -6.95 -21.38 -22.20
CA ASN A 852 -8.21 -21.06 -22.83
C ASN A 852 -8.70 -19.63 -22.53
N GLY A 853 -8.09 -18.94 -21.56
CA GLY A 853 -8.36 -17.55 -21.22
C GLY A 853 -9.60 -17.34 -20.35
N ASP A 854 -10.03 -18.34 -19.59
CA ASP A 854 -11.22 -18.24 -18.73
C ASP A 854 -10.90 -17.87 -17.28
N GLY A 855 -9.63 -17.66 -16.96
CA GLY A 855 -9.13 -17.26 -15.65
C GLY A 855 -8.96 -18.42 -14.67
N PHE A 856 -9.03 -19.68 -15.13
CA PHE A 856 -8.76 -20.87 -14.32
C PHE A 856 -7.59 -21.64 -14.90
N ASP A 857 -6.72 -22.17 -14.05
CA ASP A 857 -5.60 -22.96 -14.54
C ASP A 857 -6.06 -24.33 -15.07
N ASP A 858 -5.47 -24.74 -16.19
CA ASP A 858 -5.75 -26.00 -16.85
C ASP A 858 -4.70 -27.07 -16.49
N VAL A 859 -4.99 -28.34 -16.80
CA VAL A 859 -4.03 -29.44 -16.59
C VAL A 859 -3.81 -30.28 -17.85
N ILE A 860 -2.57 -30.78 -18.03
CA ILE A 860 -2.20 -31.64 -19.16
C ILE A 860 -1.72 -33.03 -18.72
N ILE A 861 -2.25 -34.07 -19.37
CA ILE A 861 -2.02 -35.48 -19.06
C ILE A 861 -1.58 -36.24 -20.31
N SER A 862 -0.46 -36.96 -20.22
CA SER A 862 0.05 -37.80 -21.31
C SER A 862 -0.43 -39.25 -21.20
N VAL A 863 -0.78 -39.83 -22.35
CA VAL A 863 -1.20 -41.22 -22.52
C VAL A 863 -0.25 -41.92 -23.49
N SER A 864 0.61 -42.79 -22.96
CA SER A 864 1.76 -43.36 -23.69
C SER A 864 1.41 -44.43 -24.71
N ASN A 865 0.25 -45.07 -24.60
CA ASN A 865 -0.09 -46.25 -25.41
C ASN A 865 -1.54 -46.25 -25.93
N ALA A 866 -2.16 -45.08 -26.15
CA ALA A 866 -3.54 -44.94 -26.62
C ALA A 866 -3.86 -45.92 -27.77
N SER A 867 -4.55 -47.02 -27.44
CA SER A 867 -4.61 -48.20 -28.31
C SER A 867 -5.61 -48.07 -29.48
N SER A 868 -6.32 -46.93 -29.59
CA SER A 868 -7.29 -46.64 -30.64
C SER A 868 -6.64 -46.06 -31.91
N GLY A 869 -5.83 -46.84 -32.63
CA GLY A 869 -5.28 -46.39 -33.92
C GLY A 869 -4.29 -47.29 -34.67
N GLY A 870 -3.82 -48.37 -34.04
CA GLY A 870 -2.82 -49.26 -34.64
C GLY A 870 -1.39 -48.82 -34.31
N TYR A 871 -0.72 -49.62 -33.48
CA TYR A 871 0.71 -49.59 -33.15
C TYR A 871 1.35 -48.19 -33.00
N MET A 872 1.32 -47.68 -31.76
CA MET A 872 2.20 -46.61 -31.23
C MET A 872 1.88 -45.16 -31.67
N ALA A 873 0.64 -44.72 -31.47
CA ALA A 873 0.31 -43.29 -31.32
C ALA A 873 -0.22 -43.09 -29.89
N GLY A 874 0.51 -42.35 -29.06
CA GLY A 874 -0.03 -41.84 -27.81
C GLY A 874 -0.91 -40.62 -28.07
N ALA A 875 -1.51 -40.11 -27.00
CA ALA A 875 -2.25 -38.85 -27.01
C ALA A 875 -1.88 -38.07 -25.74
N SER A 876 -2.06 -36.76 -25.77
CA SER A 876 -2.12 -35.97 -24.53
C SER A 876 -3.52 -35.36 -24.44
N TYR A 877 -3.98 -35.07 -23.23
CA TYR A 877 -5.28 -34.46 -22.97
C TYR A 877 -5.06 -33.23 -22.13
N VAL A 878 -5.70 -32.13 -22.51
CA VAL A 878 -5.80 -30.93 -21.70
C VAL A 878 -7.21 -30.93 -21.12
N VAL A 879 -7.35 -30.68 -19.83
CA VAL A 879 -8.64 -30.59 -19.14
C VAL A 879 -8.74 -29.21 -18.54
N PHE A 880 -9.87 -28.55 -18.79
CA PHE A 880 -10.03 -27.16 -18.40
C PHE A 880 -10.42 -27.00 -16.92
N GLY A 881 -9.87 -25.95 -16.30
CA GLY A 881 -10.30 -25.45 -14.99
C GLY A 881 -11.71 -24.86 -15.02
N LYS A 882 -12.27 -24.60 -13.84
CA LYS A 882 -13.56 -23.89 -13.65
C LYS A 882 -13.87 -23.66 -12.18
N ALA A 883 -14.66 -22.62 -11.90
CA ALA A 883 -15.05 -22.24 -10.54
C ALA A 883 -15.67 -23.34 -9.65
N ALA A 884 -16.50 -24.24 -10.22
CA ALA A 884 -17.27 -25.19 -9.42
C ALA A 884 -17.84 -26.38 -10.22
N ASP A 885 -18.55 -27.26 -9.52
CA ASP A 885 -19.30 -28.40 -10.06
C ASP A 885 -18.41 -29.42 -10.80
N PHE A 886 -17.21 -29.68 -10.28
CA PHE A 886 -16.40 -30.80 -10.76
C PHE A 886 -17.09 -32.12 -10.43
N ASP A 887 -17.18 -33.00 -11.42
CA ASP A 887 -17.53 -34.39 -11.15
C ASP A 887 -16.36 -35.05 -10.42
N ALA A 888 -16.66 -35.88 -9.42
CA ALA A 888 -15.66 -36.69 -8.71
C ALA A 888 -14.80 -37.57 -9.67
N THR A 889 -15.25 -37.79 -10.90
CA THR A 889 -14.54 -38.54 -11.92
C THR A 889 -14.87 -38.00 -13.30
N VAL A 890 -13.83 -37.75 -14.09
CA VAL A 890 -13.90 -37.37 -15.51
C VAL A 890 -13.19 -38.45 -16.34
N ASP A 891 -13.84 -38.97 -17.38
CA ASP A 891 -13.22 -39.88 -18.34
C ASP A 891 -12.58 -39.06 -19.46
N LEU A 892 -11.27 -39.20 -19.67
CA LEU A 892 -10.54 -38.42 -20.69
C LEU A 892 -11.05 -38.66 -22.11
N SER A 893 -11.78 -39.75 -22.36
CA SER A 893 -12.39 -40.02 -23.67
C SER A 893 -13.68 -39.23 -23.95
N ASP A 894 -14.24 -38.58 -22.93
CA ASP A 894 -15.48 -37.80 -23.03
C ASP A 894 -15.24 -36.31 -23.35
N LEU A 895 -13.99 -35.83 -23.30
CA LEU A 895 -13.65 -34.43 -23.60
C LEU A 895 -14.09 -34.00 -25.00
N ASP A 896 -14.79 -32.87 -25.09
CA ASP A 896 -15.49 -32.45 -26.31
C ASP A 896 -15.07 -31.09 -26.89
N GLY A 897 -14.04 -30.47 -26.30
CA GLY A 897 -13.56 -29.14 -26.65
C GLY A 897 -14.09 -28.03 -25.75
N SER A 898 -15.15 -28.29 -24.97
CA SER A 898 -15.68 -27.32 -23.99
C SER A 898 -15.21 -27.56 -22.55
N ASP A 899 -14.81 -28.79 -22.23
CA ASP A 899 -14.28 -29.22 -20.93
C ASP A 899 -12.81 -29.71 -21.03
N GLY A 900 -12.19 -29.47 -22.17
CA GLY A 900 -10.85 -29.90 -22.51
C GLY A 900 -10.77 -30.50 -23.92
N PHE A 901 -9.57 -30.88 -24.35
CA PHE A 901 -9.36 -31.41 -25.69
C PHE A 901 -8.21 -32.43 -25.76
N ARG A 902 -8.21 -33.21 -26.84
CA ARG A 902 -7.21 -34.25 -27.10
C ARG A 902 -6.18 -33.82 -28.12
N LEU A 903 -4.90 -33.94 -27.77
CA LEU A 903 -3.75 -33.76 -28.66
C LEU A 903 -3.34 -35.10 -29.31
N MET A 904 -3.42 -35.17 -30.64
CA MET A 904 -3.15 -36.36 -31.45
C MET A 904 -1.87 -36.25 -32.27
N GLY A 905 -1.18 -37.38 -32.49
CA GLY A 905 0.05 -37.45 -33.28
C GLY A 905 1.33 -37.56 -32.45
N SER A 906 1.21 -37.58 -31.13
CA SER A 906 2.29 -37.89 -30.19
C SER A 906 2.52 -39.40 -30.09
N ARG A 907 3.74 -39.85 -29.81
CA ARG A 907 3.95 -41.07 -29.00
C ARG A 907 4.06 -40.55 -27.58
N GLY A 908 3.14 -40.91 -26.68
CA GLY A 908 2.96 -40.16 -25.44
C GLY A 908 4.28 -39.93 -24.72
N GLY A 909 4.67 -38.66 -24.65
CA GLY A 909 5.94 -38.20 -24.11
C GLY A 909 5.71 -37.14 -23.03
N GLU A 910 6.79 -36.47 -22.62
CA GLU A 910 6.77 -35.45 -21.57
C GLU A 910 5.90 -34.26 -22.01
N VAL A 911 5.13 -33.72 -21.07
CA VAL A 911 4.22 -32.56 -21.24
C VAL A 911 4.56 -31.53 -20.17
N SER A 912 4.44 -30.24 -20.51
CA SER A 912 4.61 -29.10 -19.60
C SER A 912 3.86 -27.89 -20.15
N THR A 913 3.53 -26.93 -19.30
CA THR A 913 3.31 -25.54 -19.76
C THR A 913 4.60 -24.97 -20.34
N ALA A 914 4.47 -24.04 -21.28
CA ALA A 914 5.55 -23.23 -21.83
C ALA A 914 5.43 -21.74 -21.41
N GLY A 915 4.39 -21.38 -20.67
CA GLY A 915 3.95 -19.99 -20.49
C GLY A 915 3.43 -19.39 -21.80
N ASP A 916 3.11 -18.09 -21.80
CA ASP A 916 2.80 -17.36 -23.04
C ASP A 916 4.09 -17.10 -23.85
N VAL A 917 4.45 -18.02 -24.75
CA VAL A 917 5.67 -17.88 -25.56
C VAL A 917 5.47 -16.95 -26.76
N ASN A 918 4.23 -16.56 -27.03
CA ASN A 918 3.86 -15.84 -28.24
C ASN A 918 3.42 -14.37 -27.96
N GLY A 919 3.19 -14.02 -26.70
CA GLY A 919 2.84 -12.69 -26.21
C GLY A 919 1.37 -12.32 -26.41
N ASP A 920 0.47 -13.31 -26.52
CA ASP A 920 -0.96 -13.08 -26.71
C ASP A 920 -1.82 -13.17 -25.44
N GLY A 921 -1.19 -13.40 -24.29
CA GLY A 921 -1.82 -13.44 -22.98
C GLY A 921 -2.47 -14.77 -22.60
N PHE A 922 -2.26 -15.83 -23.38
CA PHE A 922 -2.71 -17.19 -23.03
C PHE A 922 -1.51 -18.11 -22.82
N ASP A 923 -1.61 -19.05 -21.87
CA ASP A 923 -0.54 -20.01 -21.66
C ASP A 923 -0.43 -21.00 -22.83
N ASP A 924 0.81 -21.28 -23.23
CA ASP A 924 1.13 -22.21 -24.30
C ASP A 924 1.60 -23.56 -23.75
N LEU A 925 1.48 -24.62 -24.56
CA LEU A 925 1.80 -25.98 -24.15
C LEU A 925 3.03 -26.50 -24.88
N VAL A 926 3.92 -27.22 -24.19
CA VAL A 926 5.02 -27.98 -24.81
C VAL A 926 4.86 -29.48 -24.64
N ILE A 927 5.02 -30.22 -25.75
CA ILE A 927 4.92 -31.68 -25.80
C ILE A 927 6.16 -32.26 -26.47
N GLY A 928 6.93 -33.08 -25.75
CA GLY A 928 8.16 -33.72 -26.21
C GLY A 928 7.98 -35.18 -26.68
N PHE A 929 8.79 -35.65 -27.64
CA PHE A 929 8.79 -37.04 -28.13
C PHE A 929 10.12 -37.77 -27.99
N GLU A 930 10.06 -39.00 -27.48
CA GLU A 930 11.09 -40.01 -27.68
C GLU A 930 10.78 -40.86 -28.93
N SER A 931 11.50 -40.61 -30.03
CA SER A 931 11.62 -41.57 -31.13
C SER A 931 13.08 -41.93 -31.33
N LEU A 932 13.35 -43.22 -31.56
CA LEU A 932 14.67 -43.83 -31.79
C LEU A 932 15.49 -43.06 -32.85
N GLY A 933 16.19 -41.99 -32.44
CA GLY A 933 17.11 -41.20 -33.25
C GLY A 933 16.70 -39.76 -33.64
N SER A 934 15.52 -39.26 -33.28
CA SER A 934 15.18 -37.82 -33.45
C SER A 934 14.28 -37.30 -32.32
N GLY A 935 14.74 -36.30 -31.58
CA GLY A 935 13.91 -35.54 -30.64
C GLY A 935 13.05 -34.54 -31.42
N ILE A 936 11.73 -34.70 -31.35
CA ILE A 936 10.79 -33.71 -31.86
C ILE A 936 10.07 -33.17 -30.63
N SER A 937 9.74 -31.88 -30.61
CA SER A 937 8.79 -31.31 -29.67
C SER A 937 7.79 -30.44 -30.43
N TYR A 938 6.60 -30.25 -29.89
CA TYR A 938 5.65 -29.25 -30.39
C TYR A 938 5.39 -28.22 -29.30
N VAL A 939 5.17 -26.98 -29.73
CA VAL A 939 4.54 -25.94 -28.95
C VAL A 939 3.15 -25.74 -29.54
N VAL A 940 2.10 -25.79 -28.72
CA VAL A 940 0.71 -25.53 -29.11
C VAL A 940 0.31 -24.24 -28.43
N PHE A 941 -0.23 -23.28 -29.18
CA PHE A 941 -0.59 -21.99 -28.60
C PHE A 941 -1.94 -22.03 -27.89
N GLY A 942 -2.02 -21.35 -26.74
CA GLY A 942 -3.26 -21.03 -26.05
C GLY A 942 -4.14 -20.10 -26.88
N LYS A 943 -5.45 -20.05 -26.59
CA LYS A 943 -6.38 -19.12 -27.24
C LYS A 943 -7.77 -19.10 -26.60
N ALA A 944 -8.36 -17.90 -26.57
CA ALA A 944 -9.77 -17.67 -26.22
C ALA A 944 -10.79 -18.33 -27.15
N THR A 945 -10.45 -18.62 -28.42
CA THR A 945 -11.38 -19.31 -29.31
C THR A 945 -11.31 -20.80 -29.03
N GLY A 946 -12.33 -21.34 -28.35
CA GLY A 946 -12.40 -22.72 -27.88
C GLY A 946 -11.83 -23.77 -28.84
N PHE A 947 -11.27 -24.83 -28.24
CA PHE A 947 -10.54 -25.86 -28.96
C PHE A 947 -11.49 -26.89 -29.58
N ASP A 948 -11.11 -27.44 -30.74
CA ASP A 948 -11.76 -28.66 -31.24
C ASP A 948 -11.47 -29.81 -30.26
N ALA A 949 -12.42 -30.72 -30.05
CA ALA A 949 -12.25 -31.93 -29.22
C ALA A 949 -10.98 -32.75 -29.57
N THR A 950 -10.45 -32.59 -30.78
CA THR A 950 -9.19 -33.20 -31.20
C THR A 950 -8.35 -32.24 -32.02
N VAL A 951 -7.14 -31.99 -31.55
CA VAL A 951 -6.11 -31.20 -32.22
C VAL A 951 -5.00 -32.14 -32.69
N ASN A 952 -4.71 -32.19 -33.99
CA ASN A 952 -3.61 -32.99 -34.51
C ASN A 952 -2.32 -32.16 -34.57
N LEU A 953 -1.27 -32.61 -33.87
CA LEU A 953 0.04 -31.95 -33.83
C LEU A 953 0.73 -31.88 -35.20
N SER A 954 0.30 -32.69 -36.18
CA SER A 954 0.77 -32.61 -37.56
C SER A 954 0.24 -31.39 -38.32
N ASP A 955 -0.83 -30.78 -37.82
CA ASP A 955 -1.59 -29.74 -38.52
C ASP A 955 -1.14 -28.34 -38.08
N LEU A 956 -0.26 -28.25 -37.07
CA LEU A 956 0.35 -27.00 -36.59
C LEU A 956 1.12 -26.31 -37.74
N ASP A 957 0.70 -25.09 -38.07
CA ASP A 957 1.17 -24.34 -39.24
C ASP A 957 1.90 -23.03 -38.89
N GLY A 958 2.10 -22.77 -37.60
CA GLY A 958 2.69 -21.54 -37.06
C GLY A 958 1.67 -20.54 -36.51
N SER A 959 0.37 -20.73 -36.76
CA SER A 959 -0.69 -19.88 -36.18
C SER A 959 -1.33 -20.46 -34.91
N ASP A 960 -1.45 -21.78 -34.82
CA ASP A 960 -1.94 -22.50 -33.62
C ASP A 960 -0.79 -23.22 -32.86
N GLY A 961 0.46 -22.83 -33.15
CA GLY A 961 1.67 -23.45 -32.61
C GLY A 961 2.63 -23.95 -33.70
N PHE A 962 3.76 -24.54 -33.27
CA PHE A 962 4.84 -24.94 -34.17
C PHE A 962 5.61 -26.19 -33.69
N ARG A 963 6.41 -26.75 -34.61
CA ARG A 963 7.23 -27.93 -34.37
C ARG A 963 8.70 -27.57 -34.20
N LEU A 964 9.31 -28.07 -33.13
CA LEU A 964 10.74 -28.05 -32.88
C LEU A 964 11.39 -29.36 -33.38
N ASN A 965 12.41 -29.25 -34.22
CA ASN A 965 13.20 -30.38 -34.71
C ASN A 965 14.58 -30.35 -34.05
N GLY A 966 14.87 -31.28 -33.14
CA GLY A 966 16.21 -31.48 -32.63
C GLY A 966 17.13 -32.12 -33.67
N GLU A 967 18.38 -31.66 -33.77
CA GLU A 967 19.42 -32.48 -34.40
C GLU A 967 19.59 -33.77 -33.58
N SER A 968 19.87 -34.89 -34.25
CA SER A 968 20.13 -36.17 -33.58
C SER A 968 21.05 -35.95 -32.38
N HIS A 969 20.56 -36.28 -31.18
CA HIS A 969 21.19 -36.15 -29.85
C HIS A 969 20.93 -34.87 -29.03
N ILE A 970 20.14 -33.88 -29.49
CA ILE A 970 19.65 -32.80 -28.62
C ILE A 970 18.27 -33.20 -28.07
N TYR A 971 18.25 -33.53 -26.79
CA TYR A 971 17.10 -33.89 -25.99
C TYR A 971 16.71 -32.65 -25.18
N ILE A 972 15.51 -32.10 -25.35
CA ILE A 972 14.95 -31.20 -24.33
C ILE A 972 14.37 -32.14 -23.27
N CYS A 973 15.16 -32.41 -22.23
CA CYS A 973 14.60 -32.99 -21.01
C CYS A 973 13.74 -31.88 -20.43
N LEU A 974 12.42 -32.05 -20.40
CA LEU A 974 11.51 -31.07 -19.81
C LEU A 974 11.60 -31.05 -18.27
N TYR A 975 12.46 -31.90 -17.68
CA TYR A 975 12.73 -31.95 -16.25
C TYR A 975 13.25 -30.65 -15.61
N THR A 976 13.70 -29.64 -16.38
CA THR A 976 14.37 -28.48 -15.75
C THR A 976 14.55 -27.24 -16.64
N ILE A 977 13.62 -26.87 -17.52
CA ILE A 977 13.78 -25.62 -18.30
C ILE A 977 12.43 -24.98 -18.57
N PHE A 978 12.10 -23.95 -17.80
CA PHE A 978 11.47 -22.66 -18.14
C PHE A 978 10.84 -22.06 -16.86
N SER A 979 11.70 -21.67 -15.92
CA SER A 979 11.40 -20.69 -14.88
C SER A 979 12.59 -19.72 -14.91
N PHE A 980 12.49 -18.76 -15.82
CA PHE A 980 13.25 -17.52 -15.84
C PHE A 980 12.36 -16.58 -16.65
N THR A 981 11.45 -15.92 -15.91
CA THR A 981 10.86 -14.64 -16.31
C THR A 981 11.95 -13.59 -16.45
#